data_AF-B4CWL6-F1
#
_entry.id   AF-B4CWL6-F1
#
_cell.length_a   1.000
_cell.length_b   1.000
_cell.length_c   1.000
_cell.angle_alpha   90.00
_cell.angle_beta   90.00
_cell.angle_gamma   90.00
#
_symmetry.space_group_name_H-M   'P 1'
#
loop_
_entity.id
_entity.type
_entity.pdbx_description
1 polymer ?
#
loop_
_entity_poly.entity_id
_entity_poly.type
_entity_poly.pdbx_seq_one_letter_code
_entity_poly.pdbx_strand_id
1 'polypeptide(L)'
;MKIHPQFGTIVCAALRRRRKECGSGILSSTDQRQDAAATLPPLEAGASQTSAFPSWSLGTRICLSAVRLLACALATTALTVNAAEPPASVTPDAMRLLKSNCFSCHNDQKKKGGLVMTSRDSLIKGGDNGPTLDLKTPDKSALLDALAADADPHMPPKKQLSAPQIDLLKQWIRDGAKWDASALVRQPSTPRAVTVAAPPASYHPILALALSPDSTRLAVGCGGDVVLYDVSGTKLDVVSRANAQPDPVQSIAWSADGKHLATGAFRRVVIWNVESLAKEHEITDGLTDRIAALRFLPDGNQLVIADGRADELGTVRLAEVATGKITVSWNAHADTIFDLAVSKDGKLLATAGGDKLVKLWDLETHKELAKLEGHTAQVLSLAFNADDTQLASGGADFQLKVWDVKTHERLMSLGTHTTPVDGVAWAPSIPALVAVTADGTVERFTELKANAGAVSTEVLAKEQKYSAAETMLHCVATTPNGERIFAGAHDGQLFAYGKDGKLAQKLAVDAPSTDSSATANAPLSFVRDVLPVLSKAGCNAGSCHAKPDGQNGFKLTVFSFDPKADYRNVTQDSRGRRIFPAAPGESLLLLKATDTIPHEGGERFTKDSSAYHTIEQWIRSGMAFRAEGEPTLQRLAAEPATHLYHKGDAQQLHVKAHYSDGSTRDVTALASFSSNDKDIARVTDDGAVAIGKMSGQGVVVARFMGLVGDSQIEVAADHLLPESQYANLPANNFIDELAYAQFKRLGLFPSEPCSDAEFLRRASLDTIGALPTAEEARAFLEDTAPDKRDKLIDRLLSNPFYADYWANKWADLLRPNSDRVGIKSTYILDQWLRECFRDNMPYDQFVRAIVTTEGNTHRYGPAVIYRDRREPVDATTMFSELFLGVRLDCAKCHHHPNEKWGQDDFYHMAAFFGSIRHEGAGISAPISAGNETFYFAPGNTVKHPVTGEVMEPRPPDGEGFKVAENQNPREALADWMTDPKNPFFARAVANRIWAAFFGKGIVDPVDDFRISNPPSNAALLDALGQEVIRQKFNLKELMRTIMRSHLYQLSSVPNEYNKADTRNYSRAYRRRMQAETLADALADITGVPTEYAGMPPGSRAMQTWSFKIDSPTMDAFSRPNSSTDCPCERDSKPSIVQALHLMNSRLLQEKLDSTASTARVQRLATSQLTPAEIVNDLYLACYSRFPTEDESKVATGAFTAEGAQRRGATEDVLWSLLNSAEFVFNH
;
A
#
# COMPACT_ATOMS: atom_id res chain seq x y z
N MET A 1 -4.28 42.61 45.79
CA MET A 1 -5.18 42.98 46.91
C MET A 1 -6.40 42.07 46.83
N LYS A 2 -6.84 41.41 47.92
CA LYS A 2 -7.93 40.41 47.90
C LYS A 2 -9.20 40.97 48.54
N ILE A 3 -10.36 40.76 47.91
CA ILE A 3 -11.69 40.64 48.55
C ILE A 3 -12.42 39.46 47.88
N HIS A 4 -13.30 38.79 48.62
CA HIS A 4 -13.96 37.49 48.35
C HIS A 4 -15.29 37.47 49.16
N PRO A 5 -16.21 36.47 49.07
CA PRO A 5 -16.37 35.36 48.10
C PRO A 5 -17.85 35.13 47.64
N GLN A 6 -18.13 33.96 47.03
CA GLN A 6 -19.45 33.30 46.84
C GLN A 6 -20.44 33.91 45.82
N PHE A 7 -21.25 33.15 45.04
CA PHE A 7 -21.42 31.69 44.82
C PHE A 7 -22.05 31.45 43.42
N GLY A 8 -21.81 30.32 42.71
CA GLY A 8 -22.72 29.78 41.66
C GLY A 8 -22.19 29.47 40.24
N THR A 9 -21.88 28.19 39.98
CA THR A 9 -22.25 27.35 38.80
C THR A 9 -22.09 27.83 37.32
N ILE A 10 -21.02 27.36 36.64
CA ILE A 10 -20.97 26.37 35.51
C ILE A 10 -22.15 26.34 34.47
N VAL A 11 -22.03 26.20 33.13
CA VAL A 11 -20.94 26.14 32.10
C VAL A 11 -21.58 26.24 30.67
N CYS A 12 -20.84 26.78 29.67
CA CYS A 12 -20.88 26.63 28.16
C CYS A 12 -22.19 26.34 27.35
N ALA A 13 -22.29 26.54 26.02
CA ALA A 13 -21.25 26.67 24.97
C ALA A 13 -21.63 27.58 23.77
N ALA A 14 -20.61 28.10 23.08
CA ALA A 14 -20.66 28.89 21.84
C ALA A 14 -19.25 28.88 21.18
N LEU A 15 -19.00 29.15 19.88
CA LEU A 15 -19.85 29.40 18.70
C LEU A 15 -19.04 29.11 17.40
N ARG A 16 -19.66 29.18 16.21
CA ARG A 16 -18.99 29.26 14.89
C ARG A 16 -19.73 30.24 13.96
N ARG A 17 -19.08 31.33 13.47
CA ARG A 17 -19.18 31.92 12.08
C ARG A 17 -18.65 33.37 11.89
N ARG A 18 -18.13 33.62 10.67
CA ARG A 18 -18.08 34.89 9.86
C ARG A 18 -17.21 36.10 10.27
N ARG A 19 -16.18 36.41 9.46
CA ARG A 19 -15.97 37.58 8.51
C ARG A 19 -14.48 37.55 8.07
N LYS A 20 -13.97 37.92 6.87
CA LYS A 20 -14.33 38.73 5.68
C LYS A 20 -13.63 40.11 5.60
N GLU A 21 -12.59 40.18 4.75
CA GLU A 21 -12.01 41.31 3.97
C GLU A 21 -11.32 42.54 4.62
N CYS A 22 -10.01 42.69 4.32
CA CYS A 22 -9.24 43.88 3.88
C CYS A 22 -7.73 43.51 3.83
N GLY A 23 -6.81 44.08 3.04
CA GLY A 23 -6.90 45.06 1.93
C GLY A 23 -5.54 45.75 1.63
N SER A 24 -5.22 45.98 0.34
CA SER A 24 -3.97 46.58 -0.22
C SER A 24 -2.68 45.71 -0.22
N GLY A 25 -1.73 45.84 -1.17
CA GLY A 25 -1.81 46.56 -2.46
C GLY A 25 -0.47 46.79 -3.23
N ILE A 26 -0.59 46.98 -4.55
CA ILE A 26 0.31 47.71 -5.50
C ILE A 26 1.73 47.17 -5.82
N LEU A 27 1.94 46.65 -7.04
CA LEU A 27 2.79 47.27 -8.11
C LEU A 27 2.74 46.49 -9.44
N SER A 28 3.16 47.13 -10.55
CA SER A 28 2.92 46.65 -11.93
C SER A 28 3.83 47.29 -13.01
N SER A 29 4.31 46.48 -13.96
CA SER A 29 4.80 46.87 -15.32
C SER A 29 5.05 45.57 -16.12
N THR A 30 4.80 45.33 -17.43
CA THR A 30 4.44 46.06 -18.69
C THR A 30 5.55 46.00 -19.75
N ASP A 31 5.32 45.22 -20.81
CA ASP A 31 5.54 45.53 -22.25
C ASP A 31 5.06 44.32 -23.09
N GLN A 32 4.42 44.37 -24.27
CA GLN A 32 4.31 45.28 -25.43
C GLN A 32 5.09 44.81 -26.68
N ARG A 33 4.34 44.37 -27.71
CA ARG A 33 4.47 44.50 -29.19
C ARG A 33 3.40 43.59 -29.84
N GLN A 34 2.60 43.98 -30.84
CA GLN A 34 2.87 44.51 -32.20
C GLN A 34 3.60 43.51 -33.11
N ASP A 35 3.19 43.21 -34.35
CA ASP A 35 2.01 43.55 -35.20
C ASP A 35 1.86 42.42 -36.28
N ALA A 36 1.06 42.39 -37.38
CA ALA A 36 0.40 43.44 -38.18
C ALA A 36 -0.89 42.97 -38.94
N ALA A 37 -0.79 42.66 -40.24
CA ALA A 37 -1.89 42.54 -41.23
C ALA A 37 -1.55 41.45 -42.31
N ALA A 38 -2.31 41.15 -43.39
CA ALA A 38 -3.34 41.93 -44.09
C ALA A 38 -4.29 41.13 -45.05
N THR A 39 -5.45 41.75 -45.36
CA THR A 39 -6.22 41.81 -46.64
C THR A 39 -6.87 40.59 -47.33
N LEU A 40 -8.21 40.73 -47.50
CA LEU A 40 -9.18 40.15 -48.47
C LEU A 40 -9.05 40.77 -49.89
N PRO A 41 -9.96 40.56 -50.92
CA PRO A 41 -11.15 39.69 -51.09
C PRO A 41 -10.96 38.72 -52.33
N PRO A 42 -11.63 38.75 -53.51
CA PRO A 42 -13.07 38.94 -53.91
C PRO A 42 -13.67 37.97 -54.99
N LEU A 43 -15.01 37.72 -54.91
CA LEU A 43 -15.99 37.52 -56.04
C LEU A 43 -15.83 36.31 -57.03
N GLU A 44 -16.83 35.87 -57.83
CA GLU A 44 -18.32 35.75 -57.73
C GLU A 44 -18.88 34.96 -58.96
N ALA A 45 -20.07 34.32 -58.84
CA ALA A 45 -20.94 33.82 -59.93
C ALA A 45 -20.37 32.76 -60.93
N GLY A 46 -21.16 32.09 -61.79
CA GLY A 46 -22.61 31.92 -61.82
C GLY A 46 -23.16 31.40 -63.17
N ALA A 47 -24.21 30.56 -63.12
CA ALA A 47 -25.11 30.14 -64.22
C ALA A 47 -24.57 29.24 -65.37
N SER A 48 -25.53 28.53 -65.99
CA SER A 48 -25.41 27.39 -66.92
C SER A 48 -25.63 27.75 -68.40
N GLN A 49 -25.25 26.86 -69.34
CA GLN A 49 -26.11 26.52 -70.50
C GLN A 49 -25.77 25.22 -71.28
N THR A 50 -26.81 24.40 -71.47
CA THR A 50 -27.22 23.56 -72.63
C THR A 50 -26.24 22.92 -73.66
N SER A 51 -26.25 21.56 -73.67
CA SER A 51 -26.69 20.65 -74.77
C SER A 51 -25.78 20.14 -75.93
N ALA A 52 -26.01 18.85 -76.27
CA ALA A 52 -26.00 18.17 -77.59
C ALA A 52 -24.81 17.27 -78.08
N PHE A 53 -25.07 15.94 -78.13
CA PHE A 53 -24.85 14.86 -79.15
C PHE A 53 -23.85 15.00 -80.33
N PRO A 54 -23.30 13.90 -80.93
CA PRO A 54 -23.88 12.54 -81.20
C PRO A 54 -23.05 11.30 -80.68
N SER A 55 -23.58 10.08 -80.40
CA SER A 55 -24.29 9.02 -81.19
C SER A 55 -23.38 8.28 -82.21
N TRP A 56 -23.37 6.95 -82.45
CA TRP A 56 -24.33 5.80 -82.38
C TRP A 56 -24.15 4.84 -81.16
N SER A 57 -24.77 3.65 -80.91
CA SER A 57 -25.38 2.47 -81.65
C SER A 57 -24.37 1.43 -82.19
N LEU A 58 -24.52 0.07 -82.13
CA LEU A 58 -25.64 -0.91 -81.98
C LEU A 58 -25.27 -2.05 -80.97
N GLY A 59 -26.15 -2.74 -80.20
CA GLY A 59 -27.00 -3.92 -80.53
C GLY A 59 -26.27 -5.31 -80.39
N THR A 60 -26.79 -6.45 -79.89
CA THR A 60 -28.11 -6.86 -79.31
C THR A 60 -28.04 -8.22 -78.55
N ARG A 61 -28.67 -8.33 -77.36
CA ARG A 61 -29.20 -9.49 -76.55
C ARG A 61 -28.97 -10.97 -76.98
N ILE A 62 -28.80 -11.91 -76.01
CA ILE A 62 -29.69 -13.09 -75.69
C ILE A 62 -29.12 -14.10 -74.62
N CYS A 63 -30.04 -14.63 -73.79
CA CYS A 63 -30.19 -15.90 -72.98
C CYS A 63 -29.12 -17.04 -72.97
N LEU A 64 -29.11 -18.10 -72.10
CA LEU A 64 -29.78 -18.48 -70.83
C LEU A 64 -29.02 -19.66 -70.10
N SER A 65 -29.14 -19.76 -68.76
CA SER A 65 -29.25 -21.01 -67.93
C SER A 65 -28.17 -22.14 -67.87
N ALA A 66 -28.20 -22.86 -66.73
CA ALA A 66 -27.73 -24.25 -66.47
C ALA A 66 -26.20 -24.55 -66.42
N VAL A 67 -25.73 -25.69 -65.85
CA VAL A 67 -25.84 -26.24 -64.47
C VAL A 67 -24.93 -27.49 -64.33
N ARG A 68 -24.12 -27.56 -63.24
CA ARG A 68 -23.44 -28.74 -62.64
C ARG A 68 -22.29 -29.51 -63.37
N LEU A 69 -21.37 -30.02 -62.52
CA LEU A 69 -20.47 -31.20 -62.64
C LEU A 69 -19.41 -31.18 -63.77
N LEU A 70 -18.10 -31.31 -63.49
CA LEU A 70 -17.44 -32.37 -62.70
C LEU A 70 -16.21 -31.85 -61.90
N ALA A 71 -15.43 -32.74 -61.26
CA ALA A 71 -14.29 -32.39 -60.41
C ALA A 71 -12.95 -32.92 -60.95
N CYS A 72 -11.82 -32.25 -60.62
CA CYS A 72 -10.76 -32.86 -59.78
C CYS A 72 -9.68 -31.84 -59.32
N ALA A 73 -9.15 -32.09 -58.12
CA ALA A 73 -7.87 -31.66 -57.52
C ALA A 73 -7.09 -30.45 -58.10
N LEU A 74 -7.14 -29.33 -57.38
CA LEU A 74 -5.97 -28.48 -57.08
C LEU A 74 -6.24 -27.69 -55.78
N ALA A 75 -5.54 -28.04 -54.69
CA ALA A 75 -5.82 -27.51 -53.35
C ALA A 75 -4.87 -26.37 -52.97
N THR A 76 -5.20 -25.14 -53.38
CA THR A 76 -4.55 -23.92 -52.89
C THR A 76 -5.43 -23.22 -51.86
N THR A 77 -4.87 -22.89 -50.70
CA THR A 77 -5.56 -22.18 -49.61
C THR A 77 -6.00 -20.78 -50.04
N ALA A 78 -7.30 -20.51 -50.01
CA ALA A 78 -7.88 -19.17 -50.17
C ALA A 78 -8.74 -18.85 -48.94
N LEU A 79 -8.60 -17.65 -48.39
CA LEU A 79 -9.31 -17.26 -47.17
C LEU A 79 -10.80 -17.06 -47.47
N THR A 80 -11.66 -17.69 -46.67
CA THR A 80 -13.08 -17.32 -46.58
C THR A 80 -13.20 -15.99 -45.85
N VAL A 81 -13.37 -14.90 -46.61
CA VAL A 81 -13.75 -13.60 -46.06
C VAL A 81 -15.09 -13.75 -45.33
N ASN A 82 -15.12 -13.36 -44.06
CA ASN A 82 -16.34 -13.45 -43.25
C ASN A 82 -17.44 -12.55 -43.82
N ALA A 83 -18.70 -12.96 -43.69
CA ALA A 83 -19.82 -12.08 -44.00
C ALA A 83 -19.80 -10.86 -43.07
N ALA A 84 -19.99 -9.67 -43.62
CA ALA A 84 -19.98 -8.44 -42.84
C ALA A 84 -21.18 -8.38 -41.87
N GLU A 85 -20.94 -7.90 -40.66
CA GLU A 85 -21.97 -7.63 -39.67
C GLU A 85 -22.95 -6.53 -40.16
N PRO A 86 -24.21 -6.51 -39.69
CA PRO A 86 -25.10 -5.40 -39.93
C PRO A 86 -24.54 -4.10 -39.33
N PRO A 87 -24.79 -2.92 -39.95
CA PRO A 87 -24.19 -1.66 -39.51
C PRO A 87 -24.59 -1.30 -38.08
N ALA A 88 -23.60 -0.96 -37.26
CA ALA A 88 -23.76 -0.65 -35.84
C ALA A 88 -24.71 0.54 -35.59
N SER A 89 -25.42 0.49 -34.47
CA SER A 89 -26.44 1.47 -34.11
C SER A 89 -25.84 2.72 -33.46
N VAL A 90 -25.14 3.55 -34.26
CA VAL A 90 -24.34 4.72 -33.84
C VAL A 90 -24.95 5.51 -32.66
N THR A 91 -26.25 5.82 -32.71
CA THR A 91 -26.93 6.56 -31.63
C THR A 91 -27.12 5.72 -30.34
N PRO A 92 -27.82 4.56 -30.35
CA PRO A 92 -27.88 3.68 -29.17
C PRO A 92 -26.53 3.26 -28.58
N ASP A 93 -25.48 3.09 -29.40
CA ASP A 93 -24.14 2.73 -28.93
C ASP A 93 -23.43 3.93 -28.26
N ALA A 94 -23.50 5.13 -28.86
CA ALA A 94 -22.97 6.36 -28.24
C ALA A 94 -23.66 6.70 -26.91
N MET A 95 -24.98 6.50 -26.81
CA MET A 95 -25.73 6.68 -25.55
C MET A 95 -25.21 5.76 -24.44
N ARG A 96 -24.95 4.48 -24.74
CA ARG A 96 -24.38 3.51 -23.79
C ARG A 96 -22.94 3.89 -23.38
N LEU A 97 -22.14 4.42 -24.31
CA LEU A 97 -20.77 4.87 -24.06
C LEU A 97 -20.70 6.10 -23.15
N LEU A 98 -21.55 7.12 -23.37
CA LEU A 98 -21.65 8.30 -22.50
C LEU A 98 -22.18 7.93 -21.09
N LYS A 99 -23.16 7.02 -21.03
CA LYS A 99 -23.72 6.55 -19.74
C LYS A 99 -22.68 5.83 -18.89
N SER A 100 -21.83 5.00 -19.49
CA SER A 100 -20.80 4.23 -18.79
C SER A 100 -19.61 5.09 -18.33
N ASN A 101 -19.17 6.06 -19.14
CA ASN A 101 -17.92 6.78 -18.88
C ASN A 101 -18.10 8.20 -18.30
N CYS A 102 -19.23 8.87 -18.57
CA CYS A 102 -19.39 10.30 -18.27
C CYS A 102 -20.46 10.59 -17.20
N PHE A 103 -21.57 9.85 -17.21
CA PHE A 103 -22.73 10.16 -16.34
C PHE A 103 -22.43 10.01 -14.84
N SER A 104 -21.39 9.28 -14.44
CA SER A 104 -20.98 9.14 -13.02
C SER A 104 -20.40 10.43 -12.40
N CYS A 105 -20.08 11.44 -13.23
CA CYS A 105 -19.52 12.73 -12.84
C CYS A 105 -20.24 13.97 -13.41
N HIS A 106 -21.13 13.79 -14.41
CA HIS A 106 -21.87 14.86 -15.09
C HIS A 106 -23.37 14.53 -15.23
N ASN A 107 -24.07 14.47 -14.09
CA ASN A 107 -25.51 14.21 -13.99
C ASN A 107 -26.22 15.28 -13.15
N ASP A 108 -27.54 15.17 -13.02
CA ASP A 108 -28.36 16.19 -12.34
C ASP A 108 -28.05 16.40 -10.85
N GLN A 109 -27.42 15.43 -10.18
CA GLN A 109 -26.96 15.55 -8.78
C GLN A 109 -25.46 15.88 -8.66
N LYS A 110 -24.65 15.60 -9.68
CA LYS A 110 -23.18 15.72 -9.63
C LYS A 110 -22.66 16.36 -10.92
N LYS A 111 -22.25 17.62 -10.82
CA LYS A 111 -22.00 18.54 -11.95
C LYS A 111 -20.55 19.05 -11.95
N LYS A 112 -19.58 18.17 -12.21
CA LYS A 112 -18.17 18.62 -12.37
C LYS A 112 -18.08 19.61 -13.53
N GLY A 113 -17.44 20.77 -13.32
CA GLY A 113 -17.30 21.84 -14.31
C GLY A 113 -18.63 22.42 -14.82
N GLY A 114 -19.68 22.40 -13.99
CA GLY A 114 -21.03 22.87 -14.33
C GLY A 114 -21.80 21.96 -15.30
N LEU A 115 -21.11 21.04 -15.98
CA LEU A 115 -21.63 20.21 -17.07
C LEU A 115 -22.61 19.13 -16.57
N VAL A 116 -23.73 19.02 -17.28
CA VAL A 116 -24.76 17.97 -17.12
C VAL A 116 -24.95 17.29 -18.47
N MET A 117 -24.79 15.96 -18.51
CA MET A 117 -24.84 15.18 -19.76
C MET A 117 -26.06 14.26 -19.84
N THR A 118 -27.02 14.35 -18.90
CA THR A 118 -28.23 13.50 -18.83
C THR A 118 -29.33 13.86 -19.82
N SER A 119 -29.20 14.96 -20.56
CA SER A 119 -30.08 15.30 -21.67
C SER A 119 -29.30 15.88 -22.86
N ARG A 120 -29.87 15.75 -24.06
CA ARG A 120 -29.31 16.32 -25.30
C ARG A 120 -29.04 17.81 -25.19
N ASP A 121 -30.01 18.56 -24.67
CA ASP A 121 -29.96 20.02 -24.65
C ASP A 121 -29.01 20.53 -23.56
N SER A 122 -28.90 19.81 -22.43
CA SER A 122 -27.86 20.04 -21.43
C SER A 122 -26.45 19.82 -22.01
N LEU A 123 -26.28 18.74 -22.78
CA LEU A 123 -25.00 18.37 -23.39
C LEU A 123 -24.59 19.31 -24.54
N ILE A 124 -25.54 19.82 -25.33
CA ILE A 124 -25.27 20.85 -26.35
C ILE A 124 -24.93 22.19 -25.67
N LYS A 125 -25.70 22.59 -24.66
CA LYS A 125 -25.48 23.84 -23.91
C LYS A 125 -24.13 23.87 -23.20
N GLY A 126 -23.67 22.72 -22.70
CA GLY A 126 -22.39 22.55 -22.04
C GLY A 126 -22.34 23.06 -20.60
N GLY A 127 -21.12 23.27 -20.09
CA GLY A 127 -20.81 23.64 -18.70
C GLY A 127 -20.25 25.05 -18.56
N ASP A 128 -19.45 25.27 -17.50
CA ASP A 128 -18.90 26.59 -17.17
C ASP A 128 -17.95 27.14 -18.25
N ASN A 129 -17.37 26.25 -19.07
CA ASN A 129 -16.48 26.56 -20.19
C ASN A 129 -17.22 26.74 -21.54
N GLY A 130 -18.55 26.74 -21.56
CA GLY A 130 -19.37 26.90 -22.77
C GLY A 130 -19.80 25.59 -23.45
N PRO A 131 -20.28 25.64 -24.71
CA PRO A 131 -20.90 24.52 -25.41
C PRO A 131 -19.99 23.29 -25.54
N THR A 132 -20.49 22.12 -25.14
CA THR A 132 -19.71 20.88 -25.18
C THR A 132 -19.83 20.15 -26.53
N LEU A 133 -20.87 20.42 -27.30
CA LEU A 133 -21.05 19.94 -28.68
C LEU A 133 -21.27 21.10 -29.65
N ASP A 134 -20.51 21.14 -30.76
CA ASP A 134 -20.77 22.01 -31.90
C ASP A 134 -21.34 21.19 -33.06
N LEU A 135 -22.65 21.32 -33.29
CA LEU A 135 -23.34 20.63 -34.38
C LEU A 135 -23.20 21.32 -35.75
N LYS A 136 -22.49 22.45 -35.84
CA LYS A 136 -22.14 23.13 -37.11
C LYS A 136 -20.74 22.73 -37.57
N THR A 137 -19.80 22.60 -36.64
CA THR A 137 -18.47 22.01 -36.89
C THR A 137 -18.22 20.84 -35.92
N PRO A 138 -18.78 19.63 -36.19
CA PRO A 138 -18.69 18.45 -35.33
C PRO A 138 -17.29 18.16 -34.77
N ASP A 139 -16.27 18.24 -35.62
CA ASP A 139 -14.87 17.95 -35.29
C ASP A 139 -14.18 19.04 -34.44
N LYS A 140 -14.92 20.10 -34.05
CA LYS A 140 -14.51 21.14 -33.08
C LYS A 140 -15.37 21.13 -31.80
N SER A 141 -16.10 20.04 -31.55
CA SER A 141 -16.83 19.87 -30.30
C SER A 141 -15.85 19.69 -29.14
N ALA A 142 -15.95 20.51 -28.09
CA ALA A 142 -15.06 20.43 -26.92
C ALA A 142 -15.06 19.05 -26.22
N LEU A 143 -16.11 18.22 -26.42
CA LEU A 143 -16.12 16.81 -26.01
C LEU A 143 -15.04 15.96 -26.71
N LEU A 144 -14.70 16.27 -27.96
CA LEU A 144 -13.66 15.58 -28.73
C LEU A 144 -12.26 16.08 -28.37
N ASP A 145 -12.11 17.37 -28.10
CA ASP A 145 -10.85 17.95 -27.61
C ASP A 145 -10.49 17.35 -26.23
N ALA A 146 -11.49 17.20 -25.35
CA ALA A 146 -11.38 16.48 -24.07
C ALA A 146 -11.23 14.95 -24.20
N LEU A 147 -11.11 14.43 -25.42
CA LEU A 147 -10.82 13.02 -25.74
C LEU A 147 -9.59 12.87 -26.65
N ALA A 148 -8.84 13.94 -26.90
CA ALA A 148 -7.56 13.89 -27.60
C ALA A 148 -6.48 13.13 -26.79
N ALA A 149 -5.45 12.61 -27.46
CA ALA A 149 -4.41 11.77 -26.83
C ALA A 149 -3.48 12.56 -25.89
N ASP A 150 -3.51 13.89 -25.98
CA ASP A 150 -2.75 14.91 -25.25
C ASP A 150 -3.65 15.81 -24.38
N ALA A 151 -4.93 15.42 -24.19
CA ALA A 151 -5.90 16.14 -23.37
C ALA A 151 -5.55 16.11 -21.85
N ASP A 152 -6.28 16.91 -21.07
CA ASP A 152 -6.15 16.97 -19.60
C ASP A 152 -6.24 15.56 -18.97
N PRO A 153 -5.17 15.06 -18.30
CA PRO A 153 -5.15 13.72 -17.72
C PRO A 153 -6.19 13.50 -16.60
N HIS A 154 -6.94 14.52 -16.20
CA HIS A 154 -8.07 14.41 -15.29
C HIS A 154 -9.40 13.98 -15.98
N MET A 155 -9.46 13.94 -17.32
CA MET A 155 -10.65 13.57 -18.11
C MET A 155 -10.28 12.72 -19.35
N PRO A 156 -10.79 11.49 -19.51
CA PRO A 156 -11.70 10.76 -18.62
C PRO A 156 -10.97 10.19 -17.38
N PRO A 157 -11.53 10.33 -16.16
CA PRO A 157 -10.80 10.15 -14.90
C PRO A 157 -10.41 8.70 -14.52
N LYS A 158 -10.56 7.71 -15.41
CA LYS A 158 -10.21 6.31 -15.15
C LYS A 158 -9.54 5.53 -16.30
N LYS A 159 -9.44 6.11 -17.51
CA LYS A 159 -8.66 5.68 -18.70
C LYS A 159 -9.12 6.50 -19.91
N GLN A 160 -8.27 6.66 -20.92
CA GLN A 160 -8.71 7.18 -22.22
C GLN A 160 -9.66 6.19 -22.90
N LEU A 161 -10.66 6.70 -23.64
CA LEU A 161 -11.47 5.88 -24.54
C LEU A 161 -10.60 5.31 -25.67
N SER A 162 -10.95 4.13 -26.17
CA SER A 162 -10.25 3.53 -27.32
C SER A 162 -10.57 4.28 -28.62
N ALA A 163 -9.71 4.21 -29.63
CA ALA A 163 -9.95 4.88 -30.91
C ALA A 163 -11.32 4.55 -31.54
N PRO A 164 -11.80 3.29 -31.58
CA PRO A 164 -13.16 2.98 -32.04
C PRO A 164 -14.28 3.63 -31.21
N GLN A 165 -14.10 3.80 -29.89
CA GLN A 165 -15.06 4.49 -29.02
C GLN A 165 -15.08 6.00 -29.27
N ILE A 166 -13.91 6.60 -29.50
CA ILE A 166 -13.79 8.02 -29.87
C ILE A 166 -14.41 8.26 -31.26
N ASP A 167 -14.14 7.39 -32.24
CA ASP A 167 -14.67 7.52 -33.60
C ASP A 167 -16.19 7.28 -33.66
N LEU A 168 -16.74 6.40 -32.81
CA LEU A 168 -18.18 6.27 -32.58
C LEU A 168 -18.80 7.59 -32.10
N LEU A 169 -18.15 8.29 -31.16
CA LEU A 169 -18.62 9.61 -30.69
C LEU A 169 -18.50 10.67 -31.79
N LYS A 170 -17.39 10.72 -32.55
CA LYS A 170 -17.25 11.62 -33.71
C LYS A 170 -18.39 11.41 -34.70
N GLN A 171 -18.68 10.15 -35.07
CA GLN A 171 -19.76 9.84 -36.00
C GLN A 171 -21.13 10.23 -35.44
N TRP A 172 -21.40 9.94 -34.16
CA TRP A 172 -22.66 10.31 -33.52
C TRP A 172 -22.89 11.84 -33.46
N ILE A 173 -21.83 12.64 -33.24
CA ILE A 173 -21.91 14.11 -33.28
C ILE A 173 -22.18 14.60 -34.71
N ARG A 174 -21.47 14.03 -35.71
CA ARG A 174 -21.70 14.31 -37.15
C ARG A 174 -23.11 13.95 -37.61
N ASP A 175 -23.70 12.89 -37.05
CA ASP A 175 -25.10 12.48 -37.27
C ASP A 175 -26.13 13.39 -36.56
N GLY A 176 -25.68 14.50 -35.97
CA GLY A 176 -26.49 15.54 -35.33
C GLY A 176 -26.72 15.34 -33.83
N ALA A 177 -25.91 14.50 -33.16
CA ALA A 177 -26.03 14.14 -31.75
C ALA A 177 -27.48 13.76 -31.37
N LYS A 178 -28.06 12.81 -32.11
CA LYS A 178 -29.44 12.32 -31.88
C LYS A 178 -29.53 11.68 -30.50
N TRP A 179 -30.64 11.88 -29.80
CA TRP A 179 -30.80 11.42 -28.42
C TRP A 179 -31.77 10.25 -28.35
N ASP A 180 -31.28 9.09 -27.94
CA ASP A 180 -32.12 7.93 -27.66
C ASP A 180 -32.17 7.68 -26.15
N ALA A 181 -33.22 8.20 -25.53
CA ALA A 181 -33.49 7.96 -24.11
C ALA A 181 -33.80 6.49 -23.80
N SER A 182 -34.26 5.69 -24.79
CA SER A 182 -34.53 4.26 -24.59
C SER A 182 -33.24 3.43 -24.52
N ALA A 183 -32.18 3.82 -25.24
CA ALA A 183 -30.84 3.25 -25.09
C ALA A 183 -30.15 3.62 -23.76
N LEU A 184 -30.62 4.69 -23.08
CA LEU A 184 -30.19 5.04 -21.72
C LEU A 184 -30.95 4.27 -20.64
N VAL A 185 -32.15 3.76 -20.93
CA VAL A 185 -32.83 2.76 -20.09
C VAL A 185 -32.09 1.42 -20.27
N ARG A 186 -31.77 0.74 -19.16
CA ARG A 186 -31.22 -0.62 -19.27
C ARG A 186 -32.35 -1.56 -19.68
N GLN A 187 -32.36 -2.01 -20.94
CA GLN A 187 -33.27 -3.07 -21.35
C GLN A 187 -33.00 -4.34 -20.51
N PRO A 188 -34.04 -5.08 -20.10
CA PRO A 188 -33.86 -6.35 -19.42
C PRO A 188 -33.14 -7.31 -20.38
N SER A 189 -31.90 -7.67 -20.04
CA SER A 189 -31.15 -8.64 -20.82
C SER A 189 -31.86 -9.99 -20.75
N THR A 190 -32.32 -10.50 -21.91
CA THR A 190 -32.88 -11.84 -22.02
C THR A 190 -31.92 -12.84 -21.37
N PRO A 191 -32.34 -13.62 -20.36
CA PRO A 191 -31.41 -14.45 -19.60
C PRO A 191 -30.67 -15.43 -20.52
N ARG A 192 -29.35 -15.26 -20.67
CA ARG A 192 -28.49 -16.19 -21.39
C ARG A 192 -28.72 -17.60 -20.85
N ALA A 193 -28.83 -18.58 -21.74
CA ALA A 193 -28.92 -19.98 -21.36
C ALA A 193 -27.67 -20.38 -20.56
N VAL A 194 -27.88 -20.86 -19.33
CA VAL A 194 -26.83 -21.32 -18.41
C VAL A 194 -27.09 -22.79 -18.12
N THR A 195 -26.12 -23.64 -18.42
CA THR A 195 -26.18 -25.06 -18.05
C THR A 195 -25.78 -25.21 -16.59
N VAL A 196 -26.74 -25.64 -15.77
CA VAL A 196 -26.53 -25.93 -14.34
C VAL A 196 -26.23 -27.42 -14.18
N ALA A 197 -25.10 -27.74 -13.57
CA ALA A 197 -24.70 -29.10 -13.20
C ALA A 197 -24.86 -29.31 -11.68
N ALA A 198 -24.89 -30.57 -11.24
CA ALA A 198 -24.80 -30.88 -9.82
C ALA A 198 -23.47 -30.35 -9.23
N PRO A 199 -23.45 -29.78 -8.02
CA PRO A 199 -22.23 -29.38 -7.35
C PRO A 199 -21.36 -30.60 -6.99
N PRO A 200 -20.07 -30.39 -6.70
CA PRO A 200 -19.19 -31.42 -6.15
C PRO A 200 -19.79 -32.03 -4.88
N ALA A 201 -19.63 -33.34 -4.68
CA ALA A 201 -20.22 -34.06 -3.54
C ALA A 201 -19.81 -33.50 -2.16
N SER A 202 -18.65 -32.84 -2.07
CA SER A 202 -18.17 -32.13 -0.88
C SER A 202 -18.87 -30.79 -0.59
N TYR A 203 -19.77 -30.32 -1.46
CA TYR A 203 -20.42 -29.01 -1.37
C TYR A 203 -21.95 -29.13 -1.31
N HIS A 204 -22.46 -29.35 -0.09
CA HIS A 204 -23.87 -29.50 0.24
C HIS A 204 -24.28 -28.58 1.42
N PRO A 205 -24.13 -27.24 1.28
CA PRO A 205 -24.44 -26.30 2.37
C PRO A 205 -25.93 -26.28 2.71
N ILE A 206 -26.25 -25.93 3.96
CA ILE A 206 -27.60 -25.53 4.40
C ILE A 206 -27.67 -24.00 4.39
N LEU A 207 -28.21 -23.45 3.30
CA LEU A 207 -28.37 -22.00 3.12
C LEU A 207 -29.75 -21.50 3.57
N ALA A 208 -30.75 -22.39 3.67
CA ALA A 208 -32.10 -22.07 4.08
C ALA A 208 -32.76 -23.20 4.89
N LEU A 209 -33.51 -22.80 5.92
CA LEU A 209 -34.38 -23.65 6.71
C LEU A 209 -35.61 -22.85 7.16
N ALA A 210 -36.74 -23.51 7.39
CA ALA A 210 -37.98 -22.86 7.82
C ALA A 210 -38.85 -23.79 8.68
N LEU A 211 -39.35 -23.29 9.79
CA LEU A 211 -40.27 -23.99 10.69
C LEU A 211 -41.71 -23.92 10.14
N SER A 212 -42.49 -24.99 10.27
CA SER A 212 -43.91 -25.01 9.88
C SER A 212 -44.76 -24.12 10.80
N PRO A 213 -45.94 -23.63 10.36
CA PRO A 213 -46.78 -22.73 11.16
C PRO A 213 -47.25 -23.32 12.50
N ASP A 214 -47.49 -24.63 12.54
CA ASP A 214 -47.85 -25.40 13.74
C ASP A 214 -46.63 -25.73 14.64
N SER A 215 -45.41 -25.42 14.17
CA SER A 215 -44.13 -25.71 14.82
C SER A 215 -43.83 -27.21 15.06
N THR A 216 -44.50 -28.12 14.34
CA THR A 216 -44.21 -29.57 14.44
C THR A 216 -43.16 -30.07 13.45
N ARG A 217 -42.90 -29.34 12.36
CA ARG A 217 -41.95 -29.72 11.31
C ARG A 217 -40.92 -28.62 11.02
N LEU A 218 -39.73 -29.04 10.59
CA LEU A 218 -38.67 -28.17 10.09
C LEU A 218 -38.29 -28.60 8.67
N ALA A 219 -38.46 -27.69 7.70
CA ALA A 219 -37.92 -27.86 6.36
C ALA A 219 -36.47 -27.37 6.33
N VAL A 220 -35.57 -28.16 5.75
CA VAL A 220 -34.14 -27.88 5.63
C VAL A 220 -33.71 -28.14 4.19
N GLY A 221 -33.11 -27.13 3.54
CA GLY A 221 -32.47 -27.30 2.23
C GLY A 221 -31.01 -27.67 2.43
N CYS A 222 -30.59 -28.84 1.96
CA CYS A 222 -29.20 -29.31 2.04
C CYS A 222 -28.69 -29.60 0.62
N GLY A 223 -27.80 -28.75 0.11
CA GLY A 223 -27.48 -28.77 -1.32
C GLY A 223 -28.76 -28.69 -2.16
N GLY A 224 -28.91 -29.56 -3.16
CA GLY A 224 -30.09 -29.62 -4.03
C GLY A 224 -31.32 -30.32 -3.43
N ASP A 225 -31.22 -30.87 -2.22
CA ASP A 225 -32.29 -31.64 -1.58
C ASP A 225 -33.05 -30.83 -0.53
N VAL A 226 -34.32 -31.19 -0.33
CA VAL A 226 -35.19 -30.66 0.72
C VAL A 226 -35.58 -31.80 1.64
N VAL A 227 -35.33 -31.63 2.93
CA VAL A 227 -35.60 -32.61 3.99
C VAL A 227 -36.58 -32.03 4.99
N LEU A 228 -37.63 -32.78 5.32
CA LEU A 228 -38.55 -32.45 6.41
C LEU A 228 -38.19 -33.27 7.66
N TYR A 229 -37.95 -32.58 8.77
CA TYR A 229 -37.76 -33.18 10.09
C TYR A 229 -39.01 -32.99 10.96
N ASP A 230 -39.35 -34.00 11.76
CA ASP A 230 -40.24 -33.84 12.92
C ASP A 230 -39.45 -33.16 14.05
N VAL A 231 -40.02 -32.10 14.61
CA VAL A 231 -39.43 -31.34 15.72
C VAL A 231 -40.34 -31.26 16.95
N SER A 232 -41.43 -32.03 16.98
CA SER A 232 -42.28 -32.19 18.17
C SER A 232 -41.54 -32.90 19.30
N GLY A 233 -40.67 -33.86 18.96
CA GLY A 233 -39.79 -34.58 19.88
C GLY A 233 -38.43 -33.91 20.11
N THR A 234 -37.71 -34.38 21.13
CA THR A 234 -36.32 -33.92 21.41
C THR A 234 -35.34 -34.36 20.32
N LYS A 235 -35.54 -35.55 19.74
CA LYS A 235 -34.81 -36.07 18.58
C LYS A 235 -35.45 -35.56 17.30
N LEU A 236 -34.62 -35.07 16.39
CA LEU A 236 -35.01 -34.73 15.02
C LEU A 236 -34.99 -36.00 14.15
N ASP A 237 -36.17 -36.44 13.72
CA ASP A 237 -36.35 -37.60 12.84
C ASP A 237 -36.83 -37.15 11.45
N VAL A 238 -36.32 -37.79 10.38
CA VAL A 238 -36.67 -37.44 9.00
C VAL A 238 -38.05 -37.99 8.65
N VAL A 239 -38.98 -37.09 8.31
CA VAL A 239 -40.33 -37.41 7.84
C VAL A 239 -40.30 -37.75 6.35
N SER A 240 -39.59 -36.95 5.56
CA SER A 240 -39.47 -37.12 4.10
C SER A 240 -38.29 -36.34 3.52
N ARG A 241 -37.86 -36.73 2.32
CA ARG A 241 -36.78 -36.09 1.54
C ARG A 241 -37.13 -36.12 0.06
N ALA A 242 -36.91 -35.03 -0.64
CA ALA A 242 -37.03 -34.94 -2.10
C ALA A 242 -35.87 -34.14 -2.70
N ASN A 243 -35.41 -34.52 -3.90
CA ASN A 243 -34.50 -33.67 -4.66
C ASN A 243 -35.28 -32.53 -5.31
N ALA A 244 -34.90 -31.29 -5.00
CA ALA A 244 -35.57 -30.10 -5.50
C ALA A 244 -35.01 -29.66 -6.85
N GLN A 245 -33.68 -29.58 -6.95
CA GLN A 245 -32.96 -29.02 -8.08
C GLN A 245 -31.49 -29.50 -8.09
N PRO A 246 -30.76 -29.32 -9.21
CA PRO A 246 -29.34 -29.65 -9.26
C PRO A 246 -28.45 -28.70 -8.45
N ASP A 247 -28.89 -27.49 -8.12
CA ASP A 247 -28.12 -26.46 -7.40
C ASP A 247 -28.64 -26.20 -5.97
N PRO A 248 -27.85 -25.58 -5.07
CA PRO A 248 -28.25 -25.39 -3.67
C PRO A 248 -29.57 -24.63 -3.47
N VAL A 249 -30.45 -25.18 -2.62
CA VAL A 249 -31.64 -24.50 -2.09
C VAL A 249 -31.21 -23.26 -1.32
N GLN A 250 -31.56 -22.08 -1.83
CA GLN A 250 -31.15 -20.79 -1.27
C GLN A 250 -32.24 -20.10 -0.43
N SER A 251 -33.50 -20.50 -0.58
CA SER A 251 -34.61 -19.95 0.19
C SER A 251 -35.74 -20.96 0.34
N ILE A 252 -36.44 -20.92 1.48
CA ILE A 252 -37.57 -21.79 1.82
C ILE A 252 -38.64 -20.93 2.54
N ALA A 253 -39.91 -21.18 2.25
CA ALA A 253 -41.04 -20.67 3.05
C ALA A 253 -42.21 -21.67 3.06
N TRP A 254 -43.05 -21.57 4.10
CA TRP A 254 -44.31 -22.31 4.25
C TRP A 254 -45.50 -21.40 3.95
N SER A 255 -46.59 -21.97 3.42
CA SER A 255 -47.91 -21.30 3.42
C SER A 255 -48.45 -21.18 4.84
N ALA A 256 -49.30 -20.18 5.10
CA ALA A 256 -49.88 -19.95 6.43
C ALA A 256 -50.74 -21.12 6.96
N ASP A 257 -51.29 -21.94 6.05
CA ASP A 257 -52.05 -23.16 6.38
C ASP A 257 -51.18 -24.44 6.49
N GLY A 258 -49.87 -24.33 6.26
CA GLY A 258 -48.91 -25.43 6.36
C GLY A 258 -48.99 -26.49 5.24
N LYS A 259 -49.87 -26.34 4.24
CA LYS A 259 -50.07 -27.33 3.17
C LYS A 259 -49.10 -27.22 2.00
N HIS A 260 -48.51 -26.03 1.79
CA HIS A 260 -47.57 -25.79 0.71
C HIS A 260 -46.21 -25.35 1.26
N LEU A 261 -45.15 -25.84 0.61
CA LEU A 261 -43.78 -25.38 0.81
C LEU A 261 -43.30 -24.77 -0.52
N ALA A 262 -42.56 -23.66 -0.46
CA ALA A 262 -41.90 -23.08 -1.62
C ALA A 262 -40.37 -23.10 -1.41
N THR A 263 -39.61 -23.45 -2.46
CA THR A 263 -38.15 -23.58 -2.40
C THR A 263 -37.47 -22.92 -3.60
N GLY A 264 -36.52 -22.01 -3.35
CA GLY A 264 -35.83 -21.21 -4.37
C GLY A 264 -34.42 -21.70 -4.70
N ALA A 265 -34.04 -21.53 -5.97
CA ALA A 265 -32.78 -21.98 -6.59
C ALA A 265 -32.22 -20.91 -7.54
N PHE A 266 -31.30 -21.26 -8.44
CA PHE A 266 -30.97 -20.43 -9.59
C PHE A 266 -32.08 -20.47 -10.66
N ARG A 267 -32.75 -19.33 -10.90
CA ARG A 267 -33.84 -19.14 -11.89
C ARG A 267 -34.99 -20.16 -11.79
N ARG A 268 -35.22 -20.71 -10.60
CA ARG A 268 -36.25 -21.70 -10.34
C ARG A 268 -36.85 -21.48 -8.95
N VAL A 269 -38.16 -21.58 -8.87
CA VAL A 269 -38.90 -21.83 -7.64
C VAL A 269 -39.74 -23.09 -7.83
N VAL A 270 -39.75 -23.98 -6.84
CA VAL A 270 -40.62 -25.16 -6.81
C VAL A 270 -41.63 -25.00 -5.68
N ILE A 271 -42.90 -25.26 -5.97
CA ILE A 271 -43.99 -25.31 -4.99
C ILE A 271 -44.35 -26.79 -4.77
N TRP A 272 -44.44 -27.19 -3.51
CA TRP A 272 -44.61 -28.57 -3.07
C TRP A 272 -45.88 -28.73 -2.25
N ASN A 273 -46.62 -29.81 -2.52
CA ASN A 273 -47.68 -30.29 -1.64
C ASN A 273 -47.08 -31.03 -0.44
N VAL A 274 -47.33 -30.57 0.79
CA VAL A 274 -46.64 -31.05 2.01
C VAL A 274 -47.04 -32.46 2.45
N GLU A 275 -48.24 -32.92 2.12
CA GLU A 275 -48.70 -34.27 2.48
C GLU A 275 -48.03 -35.37 1.65
N SER A 276 -47.72 -35.06 0.39
CA SER A 276 -47.11 -36.00 -0.57
C SER A 276 -45.63 -35.74 -0.86
N LEU A 277 -45.12 -34.54 -0.51
CA LEU A 277 -43.87 -33.95 -0.98
C LEU A 277 -43.70 -34.03 -2.52
N ALA A 278 -44.81 -33.99 -3.27
CA ALA A 278 -44.82 -33.91 -4.71
C ALA A 278 -44.64 -32.46 -5.20
N LYS A 279 -43.96 -32.30 -6.34
CA LYS A 279 -43.89 -31.01 -7.06
C LYS A 279 -45.27 -30.70 -7.67
N GLU A 280 -45.84 -29.57 -7.28
CA GLU A 280 -47.16 -29.13 -7.74
C GLU A 280 -47.02 -28.10 -8.87
N HIS A 281 -46.12 -27.11 -8.69
CA HIS A 281 -45.74 -26.15 -9.71
C HIS A 281 -44.22 -25.89 -9.73
N GLU A 282 -43.67 -25.61 -10.90
CA GLU A 282 -42.29 -25.13 -11.07
C GLU A 282 -42.32 -23.81 -11.85
N ILE A 283 -41.71 -22.77 -11.29
CA ILE A 283 -41.63 -21.42 -11.85
C ILE A 283 -40.21 -21.20 -12.36
N THR A 284 -40.06 -21.05 -13.67
CA THR A 284 -38.80 -20.66 -14.35
C THR A 284 -38.94 -19.37 -15.13
N ASP A 285 -40.09 -19.16 -15.75
CA ASP A 285 -40.27 -18.15 -16.78
C ASP A 285 -40.34 -16.74 -16.20
N GLY A 286 -39.38 -15.90 -16.61
CA GLY A 286 -39.24 -14.52 -16.14
C GLY A 286 -38.24 -14.33 -14.98
N LEU A 287 -37.77 -15.40 -14.34
CA LEU A 287 -36.73 -15.35 -13.30
C LEU A 287 -35.34 -15.12 -13.94
N THR A 288 -34.55 -14.18 -13.40
CA THR A 288 -33.29 -13.73 -14.03
C THR A 288 -32.02 -14.25 -13.37
N ASP A 289 -32.05 -14.61 -12.08
CA ASP A 289 -30.87 -15.13 -11.36
C ASP A 289 -31.24 -15.98 -10.12
N ARG A 290 -30.36 -16.05 -9.11
CA ARG A 290 -30.56 -16.73 -7.81
C ARG A 290 -31.81 -16.20 -7.07
N ILE A 291 -32.65 -17.11 -6.60
CA ILE A 291 -33.78 -16.84 -5.70
C ILE A 291 -33.29 -16.90 -4.25
N ALA A 292 -32.62 -15.83 -3.82
CA ALA A 292 -32.04 -15.73 -2.49
C ALA A 292 -33.09 -15.58 -1.37
N ALA A 293 -34.32 -15.18 -1.70
CA ALA A 293 -35.41 -15.07 -0.73
C ALA A 293 -36.79 -15.24 -1.37
N LEU A 294 -37.71 -15.86 -0.63
CA LEU A 294 -39.14 -15.95 -0.95
C LEU A 294 -39.99 -16.00 0.33
N ARG A 295 -41.26 -15.57 0.26
CA ARG A 295 -42.26 -15.58 1.34
C ARG A 295 -43.67 -15.71 0.76
N PHE A 296 -44.53 -16.54 1.35
CA PHE A 296 -45.96 -16.49 1.03
C PHE A 296 -46.60 -15.23 1.64
N LEU A 297 -47.65 -14.70 1.00
CA LEU A 297 -48.54 -13.75 1.65
C LEU A 297 -49.46 -14.47 2.66
N PRO A 298 -50.02 -13.78 3.67
CA PRO A 298 -50.86 -14.40 4.70
C PRO A 298 -52.13 -15.08 4.19
N ASP A 299 -52.56 -14.79 2.96
CA ASP A 299 -53.72 -15.43 2.31
C ASP A 299 -53.41 -16.81 1.72
N GLY A 300 -52.13 -17.17 1.58
CA GLY A 300 -51.64 -18.41 0.98
C GLY A 300 -51.75 -18.50 -0.55
N ASN A 301 -52.36 -17.52 -1.23
CA ASN A 301 -52.60 -17.58 -2.69
C ASN A 301 -51.47 -16.95 -3.50
N GLN A 302 -50.64 -16.11 -2.89
CA GLN A 302 -49.53 -15.43 -3.56
C GLN A 302 -48.18 -15.70 -2.88
N LEU A 303 -47.14 -15.76 -3.71
CA LEU A 303 -45.75 -15.92 -3.31
C LEU A 303 -44.94 -14.68 -3.74
N VAL A 304 -44.31 -14.02 -2.78
CA VAL A 304 -43.30 -12.99 -3.01
C VAL A 304 -41.97 -13.68 -3.29
N ILE A 305 -41.34 -13.35 -4.41
CA ILE A 305 -40.07 -13.92 -4.88
C ILE A 305 -39.08 -12.76 -5.05
N ALA A 306 -37.87 -12.88 -4.52
CA ALA A 306 -36.77 -11.97 -4.80
C ALA A 306 -35.72 -12.63 -5.68
N ASP A 307 -35.38 -11.99 -6.81
CA ASP A 307 -34.32 -12.42 -7.71
C ASP A 307 -33.46 -11.25 -8.18
N GLY A 308 -32.15 -11.46 -8.26
CA GLY A 308 -31.22 -10.39 -8.63
C GLY A 308 -29.79 -10.87 -8.74
N ARG A 309 -29.19 -10.69 -9.91
CA ARG A 309 -27.80 -11.04 -10.17
C ARG A 309 -26.86 -10.13 -9.37
N ALA A 310 -25.76 -10.70 -8.89
CA ALA A 310 -24.83 -9.97 -8.03
C ALA A 310 -24.20 -8.77 -8.76
N ASP A 311 -24.27 -7.59 -8.15
CA ASP A 311 -23.91 -6.27 -8.70
C ASP A 311 -24.84 -5.79 -9.84
N GLU A 312 -26.10 -6.26 -9.83
CA GLU A 312 -27.17 -5.83 -10.74
C GLU A 312 -28.50 -5.58 -9.99
N LEU A 313 -29.50 -4.99 -10.66
CA LEU A 313 -30.78 -4.62 -10.03
C LEU A 313 -31.49 -5.83 -9.41
N GLY A 314 -31.77 -5.74 -8.10
CA GLY A 314 -32.61 -6.69 -7.37
C GLY A 314 -34.09 -6.45 -7.68
N THR A 315 -34.75 -7.47 -8.21
CA THR A 315 -36.17 -7.47 -8.57
C THR A 315 -36.99 -8.19 -7.49
N VAL A 316 -38.18 -7.68 -7.20
CA VAL A 316 -39.22 -8.40 -6.46
C VAL A 316 -40.36 -8.74 -7.40
N ARG A 317 -40.93 -9.92 -7.25
CA ARG A 317 -42.04 -10.44 -8.06
C ARG A 317 -43.12 -11.02 -7.17
N LEU A 318 -44.37 -10.91 -7.62
CA LEU A 318 -45.50 -11.67 -7.09
C LEU A 318 -45.85 -12.77 -8.08
N ALA A 319 -46.05 -13.99 -7.57
CA ALA A 319 -46.56 -15.13 -8.34
C ALA A 319 -47.83 -15.70 -7.69
N GLU A 320 -48.77 -16.13 -8.51
CA GLU A 320 -49.97 -16.85 -8.09
C GLU A 320 -49.62 -18.32 -7.80
N VAL A 321 -49.92 -18.79 -6.59
CA VAL A 321 -49.53 -20.13 -6.11
C VAL A 321 -50.20 -21.23 -6.92
N ALA A 322 -51.49 -21.08 -7.24
CA ALA A 322 -52.30 -22.08 -7.95
C ALA A 322 -52.05 -22.18 -9.47
N THR A 323 -51.17 -21.34 -10.02
CA THR A 323 -50.80 -21.38 -11.46
C THR A 323 -49.30 -21.31 -11.72
N GLY A 324 -48.49 -21.01 -10.69
CA GLY A 324 -47.06 -20.72 -10.83
C GLY A 324 -46.75 -19.44 -11.61
N LYS A 325 -47.75 -18.64 -11.98
CA LYS A 325 -47.57 -17.51 -12.90
C LYS A 325 -47.17 -16.24 -12.17
N ILE A 326 -46.10 -15.59 -12.61
CA ILE A 326 -45.72 -14.24 -12.16
C ILE A 326 -46.75 -13.22 -12.68
N THR A 327 -47.32 -12.45 -11.76
CA THR A 327 -48.39 -11.45 -12.02
C THR A 327 -47.87 -10.01 -11.97
N VAL A 328 -46.89 -9.72 -11.10
CA VAL A 328 -46.29 -8.39 -10.92
C VAL A 328 -44.77 -8.51 -10.75
N SER A 329 -44.01 -7.52 -11.20
CA SER A 329 -42.57 -7.41 -10.95
C SER A 329 -42.10 -5.95 -10.90
N TRP A 330 -41.25 -5.60 -9.94
CA TRP A 330 -40.62 -4.27 -9.85
C TRP A 330 -39.16 -4.35 -9.38
N ASN A 331 -38.35 -3.36 -9.76
CA ASN A 331 -36.98 -3.24 -9.30
C ASN A 331 -36.97 -2.60 -7.91
N ALA A 332 -36.51 -3.32 -6.89
CA ALA A 332 -36.46 -2.85 -5.51
C ALA A 332 -35.08 -2.31 -5.11
N HIS A 333 -33.99 -2.99 -5.47
CA HIS A 333 -32.63 -2.66 -5.03
C HIS A 333 -31.64 -2.51 -6.19
N ALA A 334 -30.50 -1.87 -5.91
CA ALA A 334 -29.42 -1.67 -6.89
C ALA A 334 -28.39 -2.82 -6.95
N ASP A 335 -28.51 -3.80 -6.05
CA ASP A 335 -27.76 -5.07 -5.99
C ASP A 335 -28.76 -6.20 -5.63
N THR A 336 -28.32 -7.46 -5.57
CA THR A 336 -29.08 -8.62 -5.09
C THR A 336 -29.82 -8.35 -3.77
N ILE A 337 -31.03 -8.89 -3.65
CA ILE A 337 -31.83 -8.91 -2.42
C ILE A 337 -31.51 -10.20 -1.67
N PHE A 338 -31.08 -10.13 -0.41
CA PHE A 338 -30.67 -11.30 0.38
C PHE A 338 -31.76 -11.86 1.29
N ASP A 339 -32.76 -11.05 1.67
CA ASP A 339 -33.87 -11.51 2.51
C ASP A 339 -35.14 -10.66 2.31
N LEU A 340 -36.28 -11.26 2.66
CA LEU A 340 -37.61 -10.66 2.63
C LEU A 340 -38.33 -10.89 3.96
N ALA A 341 -39.04 -9.88 4.46
CA ALA A 341 -40.02 -10.06 5.54
C ALA A 341 -41.35 -9.42 5.14
N VAL A 342 -42.47 -10.09 5.45
CA VAL A 342 -43.83 -9.62 5.16
C VAL A 342 -44.56 -9.44 6.49
N SER A 343 -45.34 -8.36 6.65
CA SER A 343 -46.18 -8.15 7.83
C SER A 343 -47.31 -9.17 7.92
N LYS A 344 -47.80 -9.43 9.13
CA LYS A 344 -48.89 -10.39 9.40
C LYS A 344 -50.22 -9.99 8.75
N ASP A 345 -50.39 -8.70 8.45
CA ASP A 345 -51.55 -8.17 7.72
C ASP A 345 -51.38 -8.17 6.19
N GLY A 346 -50.21 -8.60 5.69
CA GLY A 346 -49.91 -8.75 4.26
C GLY A 346 -49.70 -7.46 3.48
N LYS A 347 -49.64 -6.29 4.13
CA LYS A 347 -49.54 -4.98 3.43
C LYS A 347 -48.12 -4.45 3.30
N LEU A 348 -47.21 -4.82 4.20
CA LEU A 348 -45.85 -4.30 4.24
C LEU A 348 -44.85 -5.38 3.85
N LEU A 349 -43.98 -5.07 2.89
CA LEU A 349 -42.80 -5.88 2.56
C LEU A 349 -41.53 -5.12 2.97
N ALA A 350 -40.68 -5.75 3.76
CA ALA A 350 -39.32 -5.31 4.00
C ALA A 350 -38.33 -6.12 3.13
N THR A 351 -37.41 -5.44 2.47
CA THR A 351 -36.39 -6.05 1.57
C THR A 351 -34.98 -5.64 2.00
N ALA A 352 -34.05 -6.61 2.08
CA ALA A 352 -32.65 -6.37 2.42
C ALA A 352 -31.76 -6.46 1.17
N GLY A 353 -31.07 -5.36 0.85
CA GLY A 353 -30.25 -5.25 -0.36
C GLY A 353 -28.76 -5.32 -0.13
N GLY A 354 -28.05 -5.83 -1.14
CA GLY A 354 -26.61 -5.66 -1.26
C GLY A 354 -26.15 -4.21 -1.52
N ASP A 355 -27.10 -3.33 -1.89
CA ASP A 355 -26.92 -1.88 -1.95
C ASP A 355 -26.87 -1.20 -0.56
N LYS A 356 -26.77 -2.00 0.51
CA LYS A 356 -26.59 -1.61 1.91
C LYS A 356 -27.83 -1.00 2.57
N LEU A 357 -28.97 -1.10 1.91
CA LEU A 357 -30.24 -0.57 2.39
C LEU A 357 -31.17 -1.68 2.86
N VAL A 358 -31.95 -1.38 3.89
CA VAL A 358 -33.27 -2.01 4.07
C VAL A 358 -34.32 -1.07 3.47
N LYS A 359 -35.30 -1.60 2.76
CA LYS A 359 -36.40 -0.81 2.21
C LYS A 359 -37.74 -1.38 2.65
N LEU A 360 -38.71 -0.49 2.84
CA LEU A 360 -40.10 -0.83 3.14
C LEU A 360 -40.97 -0.51 1.92
N TRP A 361 -41.88 -1.42 1.57
CA TRP A 361 -42.76 -1.33 0.41
C TRP A 361 -44.20 -1.60 0.79
N ASP A 362 -45.09 -0.82 0.18
CA ASP A 362 -46.53 -1.06 0.18
C ASP A 362 -46.87 -2.15 -0.87
N LEU A 363 -47.43 -3.29 -0.43
CA LEU A 363 -47.71 -4.45 -1.29
C LEU A 363 -48.95 -4.28 -2.19
N GLU A 364 -49.83 -3.32 -1.91
CA GLU A 364 -51.01 -3.05 -2.76
C GLU A 364 -50.64 -2.16 -3.96
N THR A 365 -49.81 -1.14 -3.72
CA THR A 365 -49.41 -0.13 -4.71
C THR A 365 -48.01 -0.33 -5.28
N HIS A 366 -47.22 -1.25 -4.73
CA HIS A 366 -45.83 -1.57 -5.11
C HIS A 366 -44.87 -0.39 -4.98
N LYS A 367 -45.12 0.53 -4.04
CA LYS A 367 -44.34 1.76 -3.85
C LYS A 367 -43.37 1.65 -2.67
N GLU A 368 -42.19 2.24 -2.84
CA GLU A 368 -41.20 2.43 -1.79
C GLU A 368 -41.78 3.41 -0.76
N LEU A 369 -41.97 2.96 0.49
CA LEU A 369 -42.45 3.76 1.61
C LEU A 369 -41.30 4.41 2.38
N ALA A 370 -40.21 3.66 2.57
CA ALA A 370 -39.05 4.11 3.34
C ALA A 370 -37.75 3.40 2.93
N LYS A 371 -36.63 4.06 3.25
CA LYS A 371 -35.28 3.48 3.25
C LYS A 371 -34.71 3.61 4.66
N LEU A 372 -34.19 2.53 5.20
CA LEU A 372 -33.54 2.52 6.52
C LEU A 372 -32.03 2.56 6.28
N GLU A 373 -31.44 3.74 6.44
CA GLU A 373 -30.01 3.98 6.20
C GLU A 373 -29.20 3.79 7.50
N GLY A 374 -28.12 3.01 7.44
CA GLY A 374 -27.22 2.86 8.59
C GLY A 374 -26.37 1.60 8.65
N HIS A 375 -26.51 0.65 7.72
CA HIS A 375 -25.50 -0.39 7.48
C HIS A 375 -24.40 0.14 6.56
N THR A 376 -23.14 -0.28 6.77
CA THR A 376 -21.99 0.13 5.95
C THR A 376 -21.58 -0.91 4.91
N ALA A 377 -22.19 -2.09 4.92
CA ALA A 377 -22.04 -3.18 3.95
C ALA A 377 -23.41 -3.82 3.65
N GLN A 378 -23.41 -4.91 2.88
CA GLN A 378 -24.59 -5.66 2.44
C GLN A 378 -25.49 -6.05 3.63
N VAL A 379 -26.82 -5.89 3.50
CA VAL A 379 -27.77 -6.44 4.48
C VAL A 379 -28.14 -7.86 4.07
N LEU A 380 -28.05 -8.81 5.01
CA LEU A 380 -28.12 -10.25 4.72
C LEU A 380 -29.40 -10.93 5.22
N SER A 381 -30.00 -10.46 6.32
CA SER A 381 -31.24 -11.06 6.87
C SER A 381 -32.18 -10.05 7.52
N LEU A 382 -33.49 -10.35 7.48
CA LEU A 382 -34.58 -9.55 8.03
C LEU A 382 -35.61 -10.39 8.79
N ALA A 383 -36.07 -9.87 9.94
CA ALA A 383 -37.24 -10.42 10.62
C ALA A 383 -38.04 -9.32 11.34
N PHE A 384 -39.37 -9.32 11.14
CA PHE A 384 -40.31 -8.57 11.97
C PHE A 384 -40.46 -9.22 13.35
N ASN A 385 -40.73 -8.41 14.37
CA ASN A 385 -41.08 -8.88 15.71
C ASN A 385 -42.53 -9.39 15.80
N ALA A 386 -42.96 -9.81 16.99
CA ALA A 386 -44.25 -10.48 17.18
C ALA A 386 -45.50 -9.60 16.96
N ASP A 387 -45.37 -8.29 16.82
CA ASP A 387 -46.47 -7.33 16.59
C ASP A 387 -46.24 -6.38 15.39
N ASP A 388 -45.26 -6.71 14.53
CA ASP A 388 -44.81 -5.94 13.36
C ASP A 388 -44.39 -4.48 13.64
N THR A 389 -44.21 -4.08 14.91
CA THR A 389 -43.75 -2.72 15.27
C THR A 389 -42.25 -2.52 15.11
N GLN A 390 -41.46 -3.61 15.12
CA GLN A 390 -40.00 -3.57 15.01
C GLN A 390 -39.50 -4.52 13.93
N LEU A 391 -38.52 -4.05 13.16
CA LEU A 391 -37.79 -4.83 12.17
C LEU A 391 -36.35 -4.99 12.63
N ALA A 392 -35.83 -6.22 12.65
CA ALA A 392 -34.42 -6.49 12.88
C ALA A 392 -33.70 -6.75 11.55
N SER A 393 -32.46 -6.27 11.41
CA SER A 393 -31.60 -6.50 10.25
C SER A 393 -30.18 -6.91 10.64
N GLY A 394 -29.68 -7.98 10.02
CA GLY A 394 -28.29 -8.44 10.12
C GLY A 394 -27.51 -8.07 8.87
N GLY A 395 -26.25 -7.63 9.02
CA GLY A 395 -25.42 -7.17 7.92
C GLY A 395 -23.98 -7.70 7.90
N ALA A 396 -23.37 -7.62 6.72
CA ALA A 396 -21.96 -7.91 6.47
C ALA A 396 -20.99 -6.87 7.09
N ASP A 397 -21.52 -5.82 7.70
CA ASP A 397 -20.79 -4.81 8.50
C ASP A 397 -20.63 -5.22 9.98
N PHE A 398 -20.97 -6.47 10.31
CA PHE A 398 -20.89 -7.06 11.65
C PHE A 398 -21.86 -6.38 12.63
N GLN A 399 -23.03 -6.00 12.13
CA GLN A 399 -24.04 -5.25 12.88
C GLN A 399 -25.39 -5.97 12.86
N LEU A 400 -25.95 -6.16 14.05
CA LEU A 400 -27.37 -6.42 14.26
C LEU A 400 -28.05 -5.10 14.63
N LYS A 401 -29.02 -4.65 13.84
CA LYS A 401 -29.74 -3.38 14.06
C LYS A 401 -31.23 -3.66 14.21
N VAL A 402 -31.91 -2.84 15.02
CA VAL A 402 -33.38 -2.90 15.15
C VAL A 402 -33.96 -1.51 14.93
N TRP A 403 -35.04 -1.46 14.15
CA TRP A 403 -35.68 -0.27 13.62
C TRP A 403 -37.15 -0.23 14.05
N ASP A 404 -37.67 0.97 14.28
CA ASP A 404 -39.10 1.21 14.45
C ASP A 404 -39.75 1.27 13.05
N VAL A 405 -40.77 0.45 12.84
CA VAL A 405 -41.44 0.30 11.53
C VAL A 405 -42.30 1.51 11.17
N LYS A 406 -42.66 2.35 12.14
CA LYS A 406 -43.56 3.50 11.98
C LYS A 406 -42.82 4.85 11.92
N THR A 407 -41.73 5.03 12.66
CA THR A 407 -40.88 6.24 12.56
C THR A 407 -39.76 6.08 11.53
N HIS A 408 -39.44 4.84 11.15
CA HIS A 408 -38.28 4.47 10.33
C HIS A 408 -36.92 4.73 10.99
N GLU A 409 -36.89 5.02 12.30
CA GLU A 409 -35.67 5.32 13.05
C GLU A 409 -35.02 4.05 13.64
N ARG A 410 -33.70 4.09 13.81
CA ARG A 410 -32.92 2.99 14.41
C ARG A 410 -32.99 3.03 15.93
N LEU A 411 -33.85 2.20 16.52
CA LEU A 411 -34.03 2.07 17.96
C LEU A 411 -32.75 1.65 18.70
N MET A 412 -31.98 0.74 18.11
CA MET A 412 -30.81 0.12 18.77
C MET A 412 -29.87 -0.59 17.79
N SER A 413 -28.68 -0.94 18.26
CA SER A 413 -27.78 -1.90 17.63
C SER A 413 -27.27 -2.83 18.74
N LEU A 414 -27.16 -4.12 18.44
CA LEU A 414 -27.04 -5.20 19.42
C LEU A 414 -25.76 -6.01 19.20
N GLY A 415 -25.25 -6.59 20.27
CA GLY A 415 -24.01 -7.37 20.28
C GLY A 415 -22.74 -6.54 20.01
N THR A 416 -21.59 -7.22 20.08
CA THR A 416 -20.31 -6.73 19.54
C THR A 416 -19.69 -7.81 18.67
N HIS A 417 -20.34 -8.09 17.54
CA HIS A 417 -19.93 -9.14 16.61
C HIS A 417 -18.62 -8.78 15.90
N THR A 418 -17.79 -9.80 15.65
CA THR A 418 -16.50 -9.69 14.94
C THR A 418 -16.56 -10.19 13.50
N THR A 419 -17.70 -10.70 13.05
CA THR A 419 -17.95 -11.26 11.72
C THR A 419 -19.38 -10.93 11.24
N PRO A 420 -19.72 -11.15 9.94
CA PRO A 420 -21.06 -10.90 9.41
C PRO A 420 -22.19 -11.56 10.21
N VAL A 421 -23.34 -10.87 10.29
CA VAL A 421 -24.59 -11.39 10.84
C VAL A 421 -25.44 -11.94 9.69
N ASP A 422 -25.18 -13.20 9.31
CA ASP A 422 -25.76 -13.85 8.13
C ASP A 422 -27.26 -14.20 8.28
N GLY A 423 -27.76 -14.44 9.51
CA GLY A 423 -29.14 -14.86 9.74
C GLY A 423 -29.74 -14.29 11.03
N VAL A 424 -31.01 -13.87 10.96
CA VAL A 424 -31.74 -13.23 12.07
C VAL A 424 -33.17 -13.78 12.16
N ALA A 425 -33.65 -14.10 13.37
CA ALA A 425 -35.02 -14.56 13.59
C ALA A 425 -35.60 -14.07 14.94
N TRP A 426 -36.80 -13.50 14.94
CA TRP A 426 -37.57 -13.26 16.16
C TRP A 426 -38.34 -14.52 16.59
N ALA A 427 -38.57 -14.68 17.89
CA ALA A 427 -39.49 -15.68 18.44
C ALA A 427 -40.95 -15.23 18.25
N PRO A 428 -41.81 -15.99 17.54
CA PRO A 428 -43.18 -15.58 17.22
C PRO A 428 -44.11 -15.18 18.38
N SER A 429 -43.84 -15.59 19.64
CA SER A 429 -44.70 -15.34 20.79
C SER A 429 -44.06 -14.56 21.95
N ILE A 430 -42.78 -14.19 21.87
CA ILE A 430 -42.08 -13.42 22.91
C ILE A 430 -41.11 -12.39 22.30
N PRO A 431 -40.79 -11.26 22.98
CA PRO A 431 -39.78 -10.30 22.53
C PRO A 431 -38.36 -10.86 22.76
N ALA A 432 -38.00 -11.88 21.98
CA ALA A 432 -36.67 -12.47 21.93
C ALA A 432 -36.20 -12.52 20.48
N LEU A 433 -34.98 -12.04 20.25
CA LEU A 433 -34.33 -12.00 18.94
C LEU A 433 -33.15 -12.97 18.95
N VAL A 434 -32.98 -13.74 17.87
CA VAL A 434 -31.86 -14.65 17.66
C VAL A 434 -31.07 -14.18 16.45
N ALA A 435 -29.75 -14.24 16.54
CA ALA A 435 -28.83 -13.97 15.44
C ALA A 435 -27.77 -15.07 15.33
N VAL A 436 -27.31 -15.31 14.10
CA VAL A 436 -26.19 -16.22 13.80
C VAL A 436 -25.16 -15.50 12.94
N THR A 437 -23.89 -15.87 13.13
CA THR A 437 -22.74 -15.15 12.58
C THR A 437 -21.78 -16.07 11.83
N ALA A 438 -20.95 -15.48 10.97
CA ALA A 438 -20.08 -16.24 10.07
C ALA A 438 -18.95 -17.04 10.77
N ASP A 439 -18.59 -16.69 12.01
CA ASP A 439 -17.69 -17.50 12.86
C ASP A 439 -18.38 -18.69 13.56
N GLY A 440 -19.70 -18.84 13.38
CA GLY A 440 -20.49 -19.91 13.97
C GLY A 440 -21.04 -19.61 15.36
N THR A 441 -20.94 -18.36 15.84
CA THR A 441 -21.60 -17.96 17.10
C THR A 441 -23.11 -17.79 16.89
N VAL A 442 -23.89 -18.30 17.85
CA VAL A 442 -25.35 -18.16 17.94
C VAL A 442 -25.66 -17.34 19.19
N GLU A 443 -26.44 -16.28 19.05
CA GLU A 443 -26.70 -15.31 20.12
C GLU A 443 -28.19 -15.00 20.24
N ARG A 444 -28.67 -14.92 21.48
CA ARG A 444 -30.06 -14.57 21.81
C ARG A 444 -30.10 -13.29 22.61
N PHE A 445 -30.93 -12.35 22.18
CA PHE A 445 -31.18 -11.08 22.84
C PHE A 445 -32.60 -11.06 23.41
N THR A 446 -32.72 -10.59 24.66
CA THR A 446 -33.98 -10.46 25.41
C THR A 446 -33.97 -9.16 26.20
N GLU A 447 -35.10 -8.78 26.82
CA GLU A 447 -35.20 -7.56 27.65
C GLU A 447 -34.74 -6.28 26.90
N LEU A 448 -35.07 -6.20 25.60
CA LEU A 448 -34.66 -5.16 24.67
C LEU A 448 -35.16 -3.76 25.09
N LYS A 449 -34.28 -2.76 25.04
CA LYS A 449 -34.55 -1.35 25.38
C LYS A 449 -34.10 -0.44 24.25
N ALA A 450 -35.00 0.46 23.81
CA ALA A 450 -34.68 1.48 22.83
C ALA A 450 -33.72 2.55 23.40
N ASN A 451 -32.80 3.04 22.57
CA ASN A 451 -31.92 4.15 22.95
C ASN A 451 -32.67 5.50 22.95
N ALA A 452 -32.45 6.29 24.01
CA ALA A 452 -32.95 7.66 24.11
C ALA A 452 -31.87 8.72 23.78
N GLY A 453 -30.74 8.34 23.17
CA GLY A 453 -29.63 9.26 22.89
C GLY A 453 -28.56 8.69 21.96
N ALA A 454 -27.73 9.58 21.40
CA ALA A 454 -26.77 9.26 20.33
C ALA A 454 -25.48 8.55 20.80
N VAL A 455 -25.19 8.56 22.10
CA VAL A 455 -24.12 7.76 22.72
C VAL A 455 -24.66 7.22 24.03
N SER A 456 -24.76 5.90 24.16
CA SER A 456 -25.15 5.20 25.38
C SER A 456 -24.15 4.10 25.67
N THR A 457 -23.75 3.98 26.94
CA THR A 457 -22.93 2.88 27.46
C THR A 457 -23.79 1.88 28.25
N GLU A 458 -25.12 1.96 28.13
CA GLU A 458 -26.06 1.07 28.82
C GLU A 458 -26.24 -0.25 28.09
N VAL A 459 -26.54 -1.31 28.85
CA VAL A 459 -26.85 -2.64 28.32
C VAL A 459 -28.27 -2.61 27.72
N LEU A 460 -28.33 -2.44 26.40
CA LEU A 460 -29.57 -2.30 25.61
C LEU A 460 -30.39 -3.60 25.52
N ALA A 461 -29.75 -4.73 25.77
CA ALA A 461 -30.34 -6.06 25.69
C ALA A 461 -29.61 -7.02 26.62
N LYS A 462 -30.34 -7.99 27.17
CA LYS A 462 -29.78 -9.14 27.86
C LYS A 462 -29.42 -10.21 26.85
N GLU A 463 -28.12 -10.37 26.66
CA GLU A 463 -27.50 -11.30 25.72
C GLU A 463 -27.25 -12.67 26.37
N GLN A 464 -27.54 -13.74 25.64
CA GLN A 464 -27.17 -15.12 25.93
C GLN A 464 -26.44 -15.69 24.71
N LYS A 465 -25.13 -15.91 24.82
CA LYS A 465 -24.35 -16.66 23.82
C LYS A 465 -24.57 -18.16 23.99
N TYR A 466 -24.62 -18.89 22.87
CA TYR A 466 -24.79 -20.34 22.81
C TYR A 466 -23.45 -21.01 22.44
N SER A 467 -23.35 -22.34 22.58
CA SER A 467 -22.14 -23.06 22.16
C SER A 467 -21.91 -22.93 20.64
N ALA A 468 -20.77 -22.38 20.22
CA ALA A 468 -20.45 -22.12 18.82
C ALA A 468 -20.48 -23.41 17.96
N ALA A 469 -20.77 -23.25 16.67
CA ALA A 469 -20.90 -24.34 15.72
C ALA A 469 -19.54 -24.89 15.20
N GLU A 470 -18.45 -24.15 15.39
CA GLU A 470 -17.11 -24.36 14.79
C GLU A 470 -17.08 -24.24 13.25
N THR A 471 -18.18 -23.79 12.64
CA THR A 471 -18.41 -23.70 11.19
C THR A 471 -19.34 -22.53 10.87
N MET A 472 -19.30 -22.01 9.64
CA MET A 472 -20.08 -20.83 9.24
C MET A 472 -21.58 -21.15 9.18
N LEU A 473 -22.41 -20.34 9.85
CA LEU A 473 -23.87 -20.45 9.84
C LEU A 473 -24.50 -19.43 8.88
N HIS A 474 -25.45 -19.86 8.06
CA HIS A 474 -26.10 -19.02 7.03
C HIS A 474 -27.55 -18.63 7.36
N CYS A 475 -28.27 -19.46 8.11
CA CYS A 475 -29.71 -19.32 8.34
C CYS A 475 -30.10 -19.85 9.73
N VAL A 476 -31.17 -19.29 10.30
CA VAL A 476 -31.65 -19.61 11.65
C VAL A 476 -33.18 -19.55 11.75
N ALA A 477 -33.76 -20.45 12.54
CA ALA A 477 -35.16 -20.42 12.95
C ALA A 477 -35.28 -20.73 14.45
N THR A 478 -36.39 -20.33 15.05
CA THR A 478 -36.63 -20.45 16.50
C THR A 478 -38.10 -20.79 16.75
N THR A 479 -38.39 -21.56 17.80
CA THR A 479 -39.77 -21.92 18.14
C THR A 479 -40.57 -20.71 18.65
N PRO A 480 -41.92 -20.73 18.64
CA PRO A 480 -42.76 -19.61 19.10
C PRO A 480 -42.39 -19.07 20.49
N ASN A 481 -42.07 -19.97 21.42
CA ASN A 481 -41.61 -19.67 22.78
C ASN A 481 -40.11 -19.36 22.91
N GLY A 482 -39.34 -19.43 21.82
CA GLY A 482 -37.89 -19.25 21.79
C GLY A 482 -37.11 -20.24 22.66
N GLU A 483 -37.60 -21.47 22.86
CA GLU A 483 -36.92 -22.48 23.70
C GLU A 483 -36.05 -23.46 22.91
N ARG A 484 -36.23 -23.55 21.59
CA ARG A 484 -35.34 -24.28 20.67
C ARG A 484 -34.96 -23.37 19.51
N ILE A 485 -33.69 -23.44 19.12
CA ILE A 485 -33.11 -22.71 17.99
C ILE A 485 -32.50 -23.72 17.03
N PHE A 486 -32.73 -23.55 15.73
CA PHE A 486 -32.19 -24.38 14.66
C PHE A 486 -31.35 -23.51 13.73
N ALA A 487 -30.09 -23.90 13.48
CA ALA A 487 -29.18 -23.16 12.61
C ALA A 487 -28.55 -24.09 11.54
N GLY A 488 -28.41 -23.57 10.33
CA GLY A 488 -27.87 -24.29 9.16
C GLY A 488 -26.47 -23.82 8.79
N ALA A 489 -25.56 -24.77 8.57
CA ALA A 489 -24.15 -24.52 8.31
C ALA A 489 -23.72 -24.70 6.85
N HIS A 490 -22.59 -24.06 6.50
CA HIS A 490 -21.96 -24.15 5.18
C HIS A 490 -21.44 -25.56 4.82
N ASP A 491 -21.19 -26.40 5.81
CA ASP A 491 -20.68 -27.78 5.66
C ASP A 491 -21.79 -28.85 5.72
N GLY A 492 -23.06 -28.44 5.56
CA GLY A 492 -24.20 -29.35 5.53
C GLY A 492 -24.70 -29.80 6.90
N GLN A 493 -24.19 -29.23 7.99
CA GLN A 493 -24.57 -29.60 9.35
C GLN A 493 -25.75 -28.75 9.86
N LEU A 494 -26.75 -29.45 10.43
CA LEU A 494 -27.86 -28.86 11.16
C LEU A 494 -27.56 -28.88 12.66
N PHE A 495 -27.58 -27.70 13.28
CA PHE A 495 -27.37 -27.51 14.71
C PHE A 495 -28.70 -27.19 15.40
N ALA A 496 -29.05 -27.95 16.43
CA ALA A 496 -30.27 -27.77 17.22
C ALA A 496 -29.93 -27.50 18.69
N TYR A 497 -30.35 -26.36 19.20
CA TYR A 497 -29.98 -25.85 20.52
C TYR A 497 -31.15 -25.88 21.50
N GLY A 498 -30.83 -26.10 22.79
CA GLY A 498 -31.76 -25.98 23.91
C GLY A 498 -31.73 -24.60 24.58
N LYS A 499 -32.79 -24.32 25.33
CA LYS A 499 -33.00 -23.08 26.12
C LYS A 499 -31.82 -22.70 27.03
N ASP A 500 -31.03 -23.67 27.49
CA ASP A 500 -29.89 -23.47 28.39
C ASP A 500 -28.60 -23.02 27.69
N GLY A 501 -28.63 -22.81 26.36
CA GLY A 501 -27.48 -22.36 25.57
C GLY A 501 -26.67 -23.50 24.95
N LYS A 502 -26.98 -24.77 25.25
CA LYS A 502 -26.21 -25.93 24.77
C LYS A 502 -26.75 -26.50 23.47
N LEU A 503 -25.84 -27.06 22.68
CA LEU A 503 -26.14 -27.91 21.53
C LEU A 503 -26.83 -29.19 22.02
N ALA A 504 -28.09 -29.38 21.63
CA ALA A 504 -28.91 -30.54 21.98
C ALA A 504 -28.80 -31.66 20.94
N GLN A 505 -28.65 -31.32 19.67
CA GLN A 505 -28.37 -32.28 18.60
C GLN A 505 -27.52 -31.62 17.49
N LYS A 506 -26.57 -32.38 16.95
CA LYS A 506 -25.79 -32.06 15.75
C LYS A 506 -26.08 -33.15 14.72
N LEU A 507 -26.51 -32.78 13.53
CA LEU A 507 -26.80 -33.72 12.44
C LEU A 507 -26.02 -33.32 11.18
N ALA A 508 -25.26 -34.25 10.62
CA ALA A 508 -24.95 -34.19 9.20
C ALA A 508 -26.20 -34.64 8.43
N VAL A 509 -26.58 -33.92 7.39
CA VAL A 509 -27.65 -34.35 6.48
C VAL A 509 -26.98 -35.21 5.40
N ASP A 510 -27.18 -36.53 5.44
CA ASP A 510 -26.47 -37.49 4.58
C ASP A 510 -26.46 -37.04 3.11
N ALA A 511 -25.27 -36.81 2.55
CA ALA A 511 -25.13 -36.44 1.14
C ALA A 511 -25.69 -37.55 0.22
N PRO A 512 -26.35 -37.22 -0.90
CA PRO A 512 -26.91 -38.22 -1.80
C PRO A 512 -25.78 -39.09 -2.39
N SER A 513 -25.91 -40.41 -2.25
CA SER A 513 -24.97 -41.38 -2.80
C SER A 513 -24.96 -41.31 -4.33
N THR A 514 -23.91 -40.71 -4.87
CA THR A 514 -23.70 -40.51 -6.31
C THR A 514 -22.51 -41.34 -6.77
N ASP A 515 -22.64 -42.01 -7.91
CA ASP A 515 -21.63 -42.94 -8.41
C ASP A 515 -20.27 -42.25 -8.61
N SER A 516 -19.21 -42.90 -8.11
CA SER A 516 -17.85 -42.36 -8.01
C SER A 516 -17.07 -42.38 -9.34
N SER A 517 -17.72 -42.01 -10.43
CA SER A 517 -17.19 -42.05 -11.81
C SER A 517 -16.77 -40.70 -12.38
N ALA A 518 -16.26 -39.79 -11.53
CA ALA A 518 -15.56 -38.58 -11.96
C ALA A 518 -14.04 -38.82 -11.94
N THR A 519 -13.38 -38.70 -13.09
CA THR A 519 -11.96 -39.07 -13.26
C THR A 519 -11.00 -38.20 -12.45
N ALA A 520 -10.14 -38.84 -11.66
CA ALA A 520 -9.15 -38.18 -10.81
C ALA A 520 -7.99 -37.56 -11.60
N ASN A 521 -8.17 -36.32 -12.07
CA ASN A 521 -7.06 -35.38 -12.13
C ASN A 521 -6.73 -34.93 -10.70
N ALA A 522 -5.44 -34.70 -10.41
CA ALA A 522 -5.02 -34.21 -9.10
C ALA A 522 -5.74 -32.87 -8.79
N PRO A 523 -6.34 -32.70 -7.59
CA PRO A 523 -7.09 -31.50 -7.29
C PRO A 523 -6.19 -30.26 -7.29
N LEU A 524 -6.61 -29.25 -8.06
CA LEU A 524 -6.08 -27.90 -7.93
C LEU A 524 -6.43 -27.38 -6.53
N SER A 525 -5.53 -26.63 -5.91
CA SER A 525 -5.79 -26.04 -4.60
C SER A 525 -5.79 -24.53 -4.63
N PHE A 526 -6.47 -23.94 -3.64
CA PHE A 526 -6.53 -22.50 -3.50
C PHE A 526 -5.12 -21.92 -3.31
N VAL A 527 -4.36 -22.45 -2.34
CA VAL A 527 -3.04 -21.91 -1.97
C VAL A 527 -2.00 -22.09 -3.10
N ARG A 528 -1.93 -23.26 -3.73
CA ARG A 528 -0.87 -23.57 -4.70
C ARG A 528 -1.17 -23.08 -6.13
N ASP A 529 -2.44 -23.03 -6.54
CA ASP A 529 -2.80 -22.85 -7.95
C ASP A 529 -3.72 -21.65 -8.23
N VAL A 530 -4.64 -21.28 -7.33
CA VAL A 530 -5.53 -20.10 -7.52
C VAL A 530 -4.92 -18.80 -6.99
N LEU A 531 -4.32 -18.84 -5.80
CA LEU A 531 -3.76 -17.68 -5.12
C LEU A 531 -2.61 -17.00 -5.92
N PRO A 532 -1.73 -17.74 -6.64
CA PRO A 532 -0.77 -17.13 -7.55
C PRO A 532 -1.45 -16.43 -8.74
N VAL A 533 -2.53 -16.99 -9.28
CA VAL A 533 -3.29 -16.40 -10.40
C VAL A 533 -3.95 -15.09 -9.96
N LEU A 534 -4.59 -15.06 -8.79
CA LEU A 534 -5.17 -13.83 -8.21
C LEU A 534 -4.08 -12.78 -7.91
N SER A 535 -2.87 -13.21 -7.58
CA SER A 535 -1.72 -12.32 -7.35
C SER A 535 -1.17 -11.75 -8.66
N LYS A 536 -0.97 -12.59 -9.68
CA LYS A 536 -0.50 -12.17 -11.02
C LYS A 536 -1.50 -11.23 -11.71
N ALA A 537 -2.80 -11.44 -11.49
CA ALA A 537 -3.89 -10.56 -11.91
C ALA A 537 -3.98 -9.24 -11.11
N GLY A 538 -3.19 -9.08 -10.05
CA GLY A 538 -3.21 -7.91 -9.16
C GLY A 538 -4.52 -7.73 -8.39
N CYS A 539 -5.31 -8.80 -8.18
CA CYS A 539 -6.57 -8.73 -7.43
C CYS A 539 -6.32 -8.39 -5.94
N ASN A 540 -5.25 -8.97 -5.38
CA ASN A 540 -4.76 -8.73 -4.01
C ASN A 540 -3.74 -7.58 -3.89
N ALA A 541 -3.68 -6.69 -4.89
CA ALA A 541 -2.90 -5.45 -4.79
C ALA A 541 -3.66 -4.40 -3.95
N GLY A 542 -2.93 -3.51 -3.27
CA GLY A 542 -3.50 -2.42 -2.46
C GLY A 542 -4.32 -1.38 -3.26
N SER A 543 -4.20 -1.37 -4.59
CA SER A 543 -5.09 -0.60 -5.48
C SER A 543 -6.48 -1.24 -5.65
N CYS A 544 -6.59 -2.54 -5.41
CA CYS A 544 -7.76 -3.37 -5.67
C CYS A 544 -8.38 -3.88 -4.36
N HIS A 545 -8.46 -5.20 -4.13
CA HIS A 545 -9.17 -5.78 -2.98
C HIS A 545 -8.35 -5.85 -1.69
N ALA A 546 -7.04 -5.57 -1.72
CA ALA A 546 -6.19 -5.57 -0.53
C ALA A 546 -6.04 -4.18 0.13
N LYS A 547 -7.11 -3.40 0.09
CA LYS A 547 -7.29 -2.20 0.93
C LYS A 547 -7.69 -2.62 2.35
N PRO A 548 -7.49 -1.78 3.39
CA PRO A 548 -7.89 -2.11 4.76
C PRO A 548 -9.37 -2.55 4.88
N ASP A 549 -10.27 -1.88 4.16
CA ASP A 549 -11.71 -2.17 4.14
C ASP A 549 -12.13 -3.06 2.93
N GLY A 550 -11.17 -3.57 2.16
CA GLY A 550 -11.40 -4.17 0.86
C GLY A 550 -11.96 -3.19 -0.18
N GLN A 551 -12.72 -3.70 -1.15
CA GLN A 551 -13.44 -2.90 -2.15
C GLN A 551 -14.83 -3.51 -2.38
N ASN A 552 -15.87 -2.69 -2.19
CA ASN A 552 -17.30 -3.06 -2.37
C ASN A 552 -17.74 -4.31 -1.58
N GLY A 553 -17.12 -4.54 -0.41
CA GLY A 553 -17.37 -5.72 0.43
C GLY A 553 -16.55 -6.96 0.04
N PHE A 554 -15.72 -6.92 -1.00
CA PHE A 554 -14.73 -7.98 -1.27
C PHE A 554 -13.33 -7.54 -0.83
N LYS A 555 -12.74 -8.31 0.09
CA LYS A 555 -11.41 -8.08 0.64
C LYS A 555 -10.49 -9.27 0.36
N LEU A 556 -9.23 -8.98 0.02
CA LEU A 556 -8.12 -9.93 0.00
C LEU A 556 -6.99 -9.36 0.88
N THR A 557 -5.99 -10.16 1.22
CA THR A 557 -4.83 -9.75 2.01
C THR A 557 -3.67 -9.36 1.11
N VAL A 558 -2.87 -8.37 1.51
CA VAL A 558 -1.80 -7.82 0.64
C VAL A 558 -0.75 -8.90 0.38
N PHE A 559 -0.46 -9.18 -0.89
CA PHE A 559 0.39 -10.31 -1.32
C PHE A 559 -0.08 -11.69 -0.81
N SER A 560 -1.34 -11.78 -0.37
CA SER A 560 -1.98 -12.96 0.22
C SER A 560 -1.28 -13.53 1.47
N PHE A 561 -0.91 -12.65 2.42
CA PHE A 561 -0.28 -13.04 3.68
C PHE A 561 -1.16 -13.94 4.58
N ASP A 562 -2.50 -13.88 4.47
CA ASP A 562 -3.41 -14.85 5.11
C ASP A 562 -4.27 -15.54 4.03
N PRO A 563 -3.79 -16.69 3.50
CA PRO A 563 -4.56 -17.51 2.57
C PRO A 563 -5.89 -18.03 3.13
N LYS A 564 -6.06 -18.16 4.45
CA LYS A 564 -7.32 -18.64 5.06
C LYS A 564 -8.38 -17.54 5.01
N ALA A 565 -8.02 -16.29 5.31
CA ALA A 565 -8.90 -15.15 5.12
C ALA A 565 -9.25 -14.95 3.63
N ASP A 566 -8.26 -15.00 2.72
CA ASP A 566 -8.50 -14.90 1.28
C ASP A 566 -9.46 -16.00 0.78
N TYR A 567 -9.26 -17.25 1.21
CA TYR A 567 -10.12 -18.38 0.88
C TYR A 567 -11.57 -18.15 1.32
N ARG A 568 -11.78 -17.73 2.58
CA ARG A 568 -13.12 -17.44 3.14
C ARG A 568 -13.79 -16.29 2.38
N ASN A 569 -13.05 -15.22 2.10
CA ASN A 569 -13.58 -14.07 1.37
C ASN A 569 -13.94 -14.40 -0.09
N VAL A 570 -13.25 -15.36 -0.71
CA VAL A 570 -13.59 -15.87 -2.05
C VAL A 570 -14.78 -16.84 -2.01
N THR A 571 -14.82 -17.80 -1.09
CA THR A 571 -15.78 -18.94 -1.14
C THR A 571 -17.05 -18.77 -0.30
N GLN A 572 -16.96 -18.04 0.81
CA GLN A 572 -17.96 -18.09 1.90
C GLN A 572 -18.64 -16.75 2.18
N ASP A 573 -17.88 -15.65 2.19
CA ASP A 573 -18.40 -14.31 2.56
C ASP A 573 -19.62 -13.88 1.70
N SER A 574 -20.54 -13.16 2.35
CA SER A 574 -21.80 -12.68 1.78
C SER A 574 -22.59 -13.83 1.12
N ARG A 575 -22.87 -14.89 1.90
CA ARG A 575 -23.50 -16.16 1.48
C ARG A 575 -22.93 -16.75 0.19
N GLY A 576 -21.61 -16.70 0.01
CA GLY A 576 -20.92 -17.25 -1.16
C GLY A 576 -21.28 -16.57 -2.49
N ARG A 577 -21.62 -15.27 -2.50
CA ARG A 577 -22.03 -14.55 -3.73
C ARG A 577 -21.00 -14.52 -4.87
N ARG A 578 -19.74 -14.90 -4.60
CA ARG A 578 -18.61 -14.78 -5.55
C ARG A 578 -18.39 -16.01 -6.43
N ILE A 579 -18.79 -17.19 -5.98
CA ILE A 579 -18.58 -18.47 -6.65
C ILE A 579 -19.93 -19.15 -6.91
N PHE A 580 -20.04 -19.89 -8.01
CA PHE A 580 -21.22 -20.70 -8.31
C PHE A 580 -20.82 -22.12 -8.78
N PRO A 581 -20.66 -23.10 -7.86
CA PRO A 581 -20.14 -24.42 -8.22
C PRO A 581 -21.00 -25.18 -9.25
N ALA A 582 -22.30 -24.92 -9.28
CA ALA A 582 -23.24 -25.52 -10.23
C ALA A 582 -23.13 -24.95 -11.66
N ALA A 583 -22.66 -23.71 -11.84
CA ALA A 583 -22.32 -23.15 -13.15
C ALA A 583 -21.08 -22.24 -13.07
N PRO A 584 -19.86 -22.81 -12.99
CA PRO A 584 -18.66 -22.08 -12.56
C PRO A 584 -18.30 -20.84 -13.39
N GLY A 585 -18.52 -20.85 -14.70
CA GLY A 585 -18.30 -19.68 -15.56
C GLY A 585 -19.20 -18.47 -15.30
N GLU A 586 -20.31 -18.64 -14.56
CA GLU A 586 -21.18 -17.57 -14.06
C GLU A 586 -20.82 -17.13 -12.62
N SER A 587 -19.68 -17.59 -12.08
CA SER A 587 -19.13 -17.08 -10.82
C SER A 587 -18.74 -15.61 -10.97
N LEU A 588 -19.25 -14.74 -10.08
CA LEU A 588 -18.96 -13.29 -10.09
C LEU A 588 -17.45 -12.99 -10.11
N LEU A 589 -16.62 -13.81 -9.46
CA LEU A 589 -15.16 -13.71 -9.51
C LEU A 589 -14.62 -13.74 -10.96
N LEU A 590 -15.06 -14.71 -11.76
CA LEU A 590 -14.66 -14.86 -13.16
C LEU A 590 -15.32 -13.80 -14.07
N LEU A 591 -16.60 -13.48 -13.80
CA LEU A 591 -17.34 -12.48 -14.58
C LEU A 591 -16.76 -11.06 -14.43
N LYS A 592 -16.25 -10.71 -13.25
CA LYS A 592 -15.56 -9.43 -12.98
C LYS A 592 -14.10 -9.43 -13.46
N ALA A 593 -13.40 -10.55 -13.34
CA ALA A 593 -12.03 -10.66 -13.85
C ALA A 593 -11.94 -10.63 -15.39
N THR A 594 -12.99 -11.07 -16.08
CA THR A 594 -13.12 -11.04 -17.56
C THR A 594 -13.96 -9.86 -18.07
N ASP A 595 -14.21 -8.84 -17.23
CA ASP A 595 -15.04 -7.64 -17.46
C ASP A 595 -16.41 -7.89 -18.13
N THR A 596 -16.94 -9.10 -17.97
CA THR A 596 -18.24 -9.54 -18.51
C THR A 596 -19.40 -8.95 -17.72
N ILE A 597 -19.16 -8.61 -16.46
CA ILE A 597 -19.91 -7.58 -15.74
C ILE A 597 -18.92 -6.44 -15.48
N PRO A 598 -19.24 -5.17 -15.80
CA PRO A 598 -18.33 -4.04 -15.66
C PRO A 598 -17.64 -3.98 -14.29
N HIS A 599 -16.32 -3.91 -14.28
CA HIS A 599 -15.49 -3.94 -13.09
C HIS A 599 -14.66 -2.66 -13.00
N GLU A 600 -14.63 -1.99 -11.84
CA GLU A 600 -13.79 -0.79 -11.65
C GLU A 600 -12.28 -1.07 -11.83
N GLY A 601 -11.86 -2.32 -11.62
CA GLY A 601 -10.49 -2.77 -11.90
C GLY A 601 -10.22 -3.07 -13.37
N GLY A 602 -11.24 -3.10 -14.23
CA GLY A 602 -11.21 -3.58 -15.62
C GLY A 602 -10.95 -5.09 -15.75
N GLU A 603 -10.80 -5.55 -17.00
CA GLU A 603 -10.34 -6.90 -17.32
C GLU A 603 -8.96 -7.20 -16.70
N ARG A 604 -8.79 -8.43 -16.21
CA ARG A 604 -7.59 -8.97 -15.57
C ARG A 604 -7.07 -10.24 -16.21
N PHE A 605 -7.95 -11.02 -16.85
CA PHE A 605 -7.58 -12.10 -17.75
C PHE A 605 -8.76 -12.45 -18.65
N THR A 606 -8.46 -12.89 -19.88
CA THR A 606 -9.45 -13.30 -20.88
C THR A 606 -10.05 -14.68 -20.54
N LYS A 607 -11.15 -15.06 -21.19
CA LYS A 607 -11.83 -16.36 -20.95
C LYS A 607 -11.03 -17.57 -21.44
N ASP A 608 -10.23 -17.39 -22.48
CA ASP A 608 -9.37 -18.44 -23.06
C ASP A 608 -8.00 -18.55 -22.36
N SER A 609 -7.83 -17.85 -21.23
CA SER A 609 -6.58 -17.85 -20.46
C SER A 609 -6.45 -19.06 -19.54
N SER A 610 -5.22 -19.51 -19.31
CA SER A 610 -4.92 -20.51 -18.28
C SER A 610 -5.37 -20.07 -16.88
N ALA A 611 -5.35 -18.77 -16.60
CA ALA A 611 -5.87 -18.17 -15.37
C ALA A 611 -7.38 -18.45 -15.18
N TYR A 612 -8.19 -18.19 -16.22
CA TYR A 612 -9.63 -18.47 -16.19
C TYR A 612 -9.90 -19.96 -15.96
N HIS A 613 -9.29 -20.84 -16.76
CA HIS A 613 -9.52 -22.28 -16.68
C HIS A 613 -9.02 -22.90 -15.37
N THR A 614 -7.94 -22.39 -14.78
CA THR A 614 -7.44 -22.86 -13.46
C THR A 614 -8.46 -22.58 -12.36
N ILE A 615 -9.00 -21.36 -12.32
CA ILE A 615 -10.02 -20.98 -11.35
C ILE A 615 -11.34 -21.72 -11.61
N GLU A 616 -11.77 -21.82 -12.88
CA GLU A 616 -12.97 -22.57 -13.25
C GLU A 616 -12.87 -24.06 -12.86
N GLN A 617 -11.75 -24.71 -13.12
CA GLN A 617 -11.52 -26.12 -12.75
C GLN A 617 -11.44 -26.29 -11.23
N TRP A 618 -10.78 -25.39 -10.49
CA TRP A 618 -10.78 -25.43 -9.02
C TRP A 618 -12.20 -25.35 -8.43
N ILE A 619 -13.07 -24.51 -9.00
CA ILE A 619 -14.49 -24.44 -8.62
C ILE A 619 -15.20 -25.77 -8.95
N ARG A 620 -14.98 -26.34 -10.15
CA ARG A 620 -15.52 -27.65 -10.57
C ARG A 620 -15.03 -28.82 -9.70
N SER A 621 -13.84 -28.72 -9.11
CA SER A 621 -13.22 -29.73 -8.26
C SER A 621 -13.57 -29.59 -6.76
N GLY A 622 -14.54 -28.76 -6.38
CA GLY A 622 -14.97 -28.63 -4.98
C GLY A 622 -14.15 -27.64 -4.15
N MET A 623 -13.43 -26.72 -4.79
CA MET A 623 -12.77 -25.57 -4.16
C MET A 623 -11.77 -25.94 -3.05
N ALA A 624 -10.97 -27.01 -3.21
CA ALA A 624 -10.03 -27.45 -2.17
C ALA A 624 -9.10 -26.31 -1.71
N PHE A 625 -8.97 -26.09 -0.40
CA PHE A 625 -8.07 -25.08 0.17
C PHE A 625 -6.59 -25.44 -0.05
N ARG A 626 -6.24 -26.69 0.30
CA ARG A 626 -4.98 -27.39 0.00
C ARG A 626 -5.30 -28.82 -0.40
N ALA A 627 -4.44 -29.46 -1.18
CA ALA A 627 -4.45 -30.91 -1.33
C ALA A 627 -3.89 -31.61 -0.08
N GLU A 628 -4.24 -32.87 0.14
CA GLU A 628 -3.61 -33.69 1.18
C GLU A 628 -2.12 -33.91 0.84
N GLY A 629 -1.24 -33.72 1.83
CA GLY A 629 0.21 -33.81 1.63
C GLY A 629 0.83 -32.70 0.76
N GLU A 630 0.10 -31.61 0.47
CA GLU A 630 0.58 -30.51 -0.38
C GLU A 630 1.89 -29.89 0.15
N PRO A 631 2.99 -29.89 -0.63
CA PRO A 631 4.28 -29.41 -0.18
C PRO A 631 4.32 -27.87 -0.14
N THR A 632 5.01 -27.32 0.85
CA THR A 632 5.09 -25.86 1.05
C THR A 632 6.19 -25.25 0.19
N LEU A 633 5.97 -24.03 -0.29
CA LEU A 633 6.98 -23.25 -1.00
C LEU A 633 8.09 -22.84 -0.01
N GLN A 634 9.35 -23.12 -0.36
CA GLN A 634 10.51 -22.82 0.50
C GLN A 634 11.44 -21.76 -0.08
N ARG A 635 11.65 -21.72 -1.40
CA ARG A 635 12.59 -20.80 -2.05
C ARG A 635 12.15 -20.45 -3.47
N LEU A 636 12.46 -19.23 -3.89
CA LEU A 636 12.37 -18.81 -5.29
C LEU A 636 13.79 -18.68 -5.89
N ALA A 637 13.92 -18.92 -7.19
CA ALA A 637 15.15 -18.70 -7.94
C ALA A 637 14.81 -17.96 -9.24
N ALA A 638 15.57 -16.92 -9.60
CA ALA A 638 15.57 -16.38 -10.95
C ALA A 638 16.85 -16.84 -11.67
N GLU A 639 16.73 -17.29 -12.91
CA GLU A 639 17.85 -17.77 -13.73
C GLU A 639 17.96 -16.94 -15.03
N PRO A 640 19.17 -16.47 -15.39
CA PRO A 640 20.43 -16.56 -14.64
C PRO A 640 20.45 -15.68 -13.37
N ALA A 641 21.04 -16.18 -12.28
CA ALA A 641 21.11 -15.45 -11.00
C ALA A 641 22.13 -14.30 -11.02
N THR A 642 23.19 -14.42 -11.81
CA THR A 642 24.16 -13.34 -12.09
C THR A 642 24.64 -13.49 -13.53
N HIS A 643 24.68 -12.40 -14.29
CA HIS A 643 25.22 -12.41 -15.66
C HIS A 643 25.81 -11.05 -16.06
N LEU A 644 26.79 -11.07 -16.96
CA LEU A 644 27.44 -9.90 -17.52
C LEU A 644 26.94 -9.68 -18.95
N TYR A 645 26.39 -8.50 -19.22
CA TYR A 645 25.75 -8.12 -20.47
C TYR A 645 26.47 -6.97 -21.18
N HIS A 646 26.23 -6.86 -22.49
CA HIS A 646 26.51 -5.68 -23.29
C HIS A 646 25.27 -4.79 -23.44
N LYS A 647 25.48 -3.55 -23.87
CA LYS A 647 24.42 -2.53 -23.97
C LYS A 647 23.46 -2.85 -25.11
N GLY A 648 22.16 -2.90 -24.81
CA GLY A 648 21.12 -3.28 -25.77
C GLY A 648 20.88 -4.79 -25.90
N ASP A 649 21.56 -5.63 -25.13
CA ASP A 649 21.24 -7.06 -25.03
C ASP A 649 19.81 -7.28 -24.49
N ALA A 650 19.25 -8.46 -24.76
CA ALA A 650 17.97 -8.90 -24.22
C ALA A 650 18.01 -10.38 -23.78
N GLN A 651 17.35 -10.70 -22.67
CA GLN A 651 17.41 -12.01 -22.02
C GLN A 651 16.07 -12.35 -21.36
N GLN A 652 15.56 -13.56 -21.58
CA GLN A 652 14.41 -14.08 -20.82
C GLN A 652 14.87 -14.59 -19.46
N LEU A 653 14.25 -14.15 -18.37
CA LEU A 653 14.44 -14.78 -17.06
C LEU A 653 13.49 -15.98 -16.90
N HIS A 654 13.98 -17.04 -16.27
CA HIS A 654 13.15 -18.15 -15.80
C HIS A 654 13.07 -18.12 -14.28
N VAL A 655 11.87 -18.32 -13.73
CA VAL A 655 11.62 -18.30 -12.29
C VAL A 655 11.20 -19.68 -11.81
N LYS A 656 12.00 -20.30 -10.93
CA LYS A 656 11.74 -21.62 -10.36
C LYS A 656 11.33 -21.51 -8.90
N ALA A 657 10.16 -22.06 -8.58
CA ALA A 657 9.72 -22.32 -7.23
C ALA A 657 10.29 -23.67 -6.75
N HIS A 658 10.84 -23.71 -5.53
CA HIS A 658 11.33 -24.90 -4.85
C HIS A 658 10.45 -25.22 -3.63
N TYR A 659 10.04 -26.48 -3.49
CA TYR A 659 9.07 -26.92 -2.48
C TYR A 659 9.68 -27.91 -1.46
N SER A 660 8.98 -28.11 -0.34
CA SER A 660 9.43 -28.89 0.82
C SER A 660 9.63 -30.40 0.59
N ASP A 661 9.13 -30.93 -0.51
CA ASP A 661 9.37 -32.31 -0.98
C ASP A 661 10.60 -32.42 -1.91
N GLY A 662 11.30 -31.30 -2.16
CA GLY A 662 12.40 -31.20 -3.11
C GLY A 662 11.95 -31.01 -4.57
N SER A 663 10.63 -30.94 -4.84
CA SER A 663 10.13 -30.68 -6.19
C SER A 663 10.36 -29.24 -6.62
N THR A 664 10.31 -29.01 -7.94
CA THR A 664 10.43 -27.66 -8.52
C THR A 664 9.38 -27.42 -9.60
N ARG A 665 8.95 -26.16 -9.74
CA ARG A 665 7.97 -25.71 -10.73
C ARG A 665 8.48 -24.44 -11.41
N ASP A 666 8.41 -24.39 -12.74
CA ASP A 666 8.53 -23.10 -13.45
C ASP A 666 7.28 -22.27 -13.16
N VAL A 667 7.48 -21.09 -12.58
CA VAL A 667 6.44 -20.13 -12.20
C VAL A 667 6.62 -18.78 -12.91
N THR A 668 7.43 -18.70 -13.96
CA THR A 668 7.76 -17.47 -14.70
C THR A 668 6.51 -16.70 -15.12
N ALA A 669 5.51 -17.39 -15.67
CA ALA A 669 4.24 -16.80 -16.10
C ALA A 669 3.33 -16.32 -14.94
N LEU A 670 3.60 -16.76 -13.70
CA LEU A 670 2.85 -16.39 -12.48
C LEU A 670 3.64 -15.43 -11.58
N ALA A 671 4.95 -15.27 -11.79
CA ALA A 671 5.79 -14.34 -11.08
C ALA A 671 5.52 -12.89 -11.50
N SER A 672 5.82 -11.92 -10.63
CA SER A 672 5.85 -10.49 -10.97
C SER A 672 7.27 -9.95 -10.90
N PHE A 673 7.65 -9.12 -11.87
CA PHE A 673 9.02 -8.64 -12.06
C PHE A 673 9.14 -7.14 -11.79
N SER A 674 10.30 -6.70 -11.32
CA SER A 674 10.66 -5.27 -11.26
C SER A 674 12.17 -5.07 -11.25
N SER A 675 12.69 -4.15 -12.05
CA SER A 675 14.07 -3.68 -11.93
C SER A 675 14.19 -2.58 -10.87
N ASN A 676 15.32 -2.55 -10.14
CA ASN A 676 15.68 -1.46 -9.23
C ASN A 676 16.21 -0.21 -9.97
N ASP A 677 16.91 -0.39 -11.08
CA ASP A 677 17.41 0.67 -11.96
C ASP A 677 16.96 0.42 -13.40
N LYS A 678 16.06 1.30 -13.89
CA LYS A 678 15.44 1.18 -15.22
C LYS A 678 16.28 1.74 -16.36
N ASP A 679 17.43 2.38 -16.09
CA ASP A 679 18.32 2.90 -17.14
C ASP A 679 19.55 2.01 -17.34
N ILE A 680 19.84 1.13 -16.36
CA ILE A 680 20.68 -0.07 -16.52
C ILE A 680 19.88 -1.24 -17.11
N ALA A 681 18.72 -1.60 -16.53
CA ALA A 681 17.96 -2.79 -16.95
C ALA A 681 16.44 -2.57 -16.86
N ARG A 682 15.70 -2.89 -17.94
CA ARG A 682 14.23 -2.89 -17.95
C ARG A 682 13.74 -4.32 -17.99
N VAL A 683 12.61 -4.61 -17.34
CA VAL A 683 11.97 -5.94 -17.36
C VAL A 683 10.49 -5.79 -17.66
N THR A 684 9.94 -6.71 -18.44
CA THR A 684 8.51 -6.81 -18.78
C THR A 684 7.74 -7.70 -17.80
N ASP A 685 6.41 -7.69 -17.87
CA ASP A 685 5.56 -8.51 -16.99
C ASP A 685 5.73 -10.04 -17.22
N ASP A 686 6.23 -10.46 -18.38
CA ASP A 686 6.57 -11.85 -18.72
C ASP A 686 8.04 -12.21 -18.43
N GLY A 687 8.84 -11.30 -17.88
CA GLY A 687 10.21 -11.57 -17.41
C GLY A 687 11.30 -11.41 -18.47
N ALA A 688 10.99 -10.82 -19.63
CA ALA A 688 12.01 -10.44 -20.61
C ALA A 688 12.73 -9.17 -20.14
N VAL A 689 14.05 -9.28 -19.98
CA VAL A 689 14.95 -8.19 -19.60
C VAL A 689 15.55 -7.58 -20.86
N ALA A 690 15.61 -6.24 -20.91
CA ALA A 690 16.28 -5.47 -21.94
C ALA A 690 17.29 -4.51 -21.30
N ILE A 691 18.54 -4.57 -21.76
CA ILE A 691 19.67 -3.82 -21.19
C ILE A 691 19.73 -2.41 -21.78
N GLY A 692 19.97 -1.44 -20.90
CA GLY A 692 20.04 -0.02 -21.25
C GLY A 692 21.35 0.41 -21.93
N LYS A 693 21.61 1.72 -21.89
CA LYS A 693 22.82 2.33 -22.47
C LYS A 693 23.86 2.73 -21.41
N MET A 694 23.56 2.53 -20.13
CA MET A 694 24.47 2.79 -19.02
C MET A 694 25.18 1.50 -18.60
N SER A 695 26.48 1.61 -18.35
CA SER A 695 27.29 0.56 -17.72
C SER A 695 27.13 0.65 -16.20
N GLY A 696 27.20 -0.48 -15.50
CA GLY A 696 27.00 -0.53 -14.04
C GLY A 696 26.46 -1.88 -13.57
N GLN A 697 25.75 -1.86 -12.43
CA GLN A 697 25.09 -3.03 -11.84
C GLN A 697 23.65 -2.70 -11.48
N GLY A 698 22.71 -3.56 -11.88
CA GLY A 698 21.29 -3.49 -11.51
C GLY A 698 20.77 -4.86 -11.04
N VAL A 699 19.55 -4.90 -10.51
CA VAL A 699 18.87 -6.14 -10.11
C VAL A 699 17.46 -6.17 -10.64
N VAL A 700 17.11 -7.30 -11.26
CA VAL A 700 15.73 -7.65 -11.59
C VAL A 700 15.20 -8.59 -10.51
N VAL A 701 14.15 -8.15 -9.83
CA VAL A 701 13.51 -8.83 -8.70
C VAL A 701 12.26 -9.55 -9.20
N ALA A 702 12.21 -10.87 -9.06
CA ALA A 702 11.03 -11.70 -9.28
C ALA A 702 10.34 -12.02 -7.94
N ARG A 703 9.01 -12.00 -7.92
CA ARG A 703 8.18 -12.32 -6.73
C ARG A 703 7.16 -13.40 -7.06
N PHE A 704 6.96 -14.35 -6.15
CA PHE A 704 5.94 -15.38 -6.25
C PHE A 704 5.53 -15.85 -4.84
N MET A 705 4.25 -15.67 -4.49
CA MET A 705 3.65 -16.10 -3.22
C MET A 705 4.46 -15.72 -1.97
N GLY A 706 4.60 -14.41 -1.74
CA GLY A 706 5.41 -13.83 -0.67
C GLY A 706 6.91 -13.85 -0.96
N LEU A 707 7.45 -14.97 -1.45
CA LEU A 707 8.88 -15.13 -1.70
C LEU A 707 9.39 -14.29 -2.87
N VAL A 708 10.68 -13.97 -2.77
CA VAL A 708 11.44 -13.13 -3.69
C VAL A 708 12.69 -13.88 -4.16
N GLY A 709 13.09 -13.67 -5.41
CA GLY A 709 14.36 -14.13 -5.97
C GLY A 709 14.91 -13.08 -6.95
N ASP A 710 16.23 -12.91 -6.97
CA ASP A 710 16.93 -11.88 -7.74
C ASP A 710 17.70 -12.44 -8.94
N SER A 711 17.84 -11.60 -9.97
CA SER A 711 18.80 -11.75 -11.06
C SER A 711 19.66 -10.49 -11.11
N GLN A 712 20.96 -10.67 -10.89
CA GLN A 712 21.95 -9.59 -10.84
C GLN A 712 22.51 -9.33 -12.24
N ILE A 713 22.36 -8.08 -12.68
CA ILE A 713 22.64 -7.62 -14.04
C ILE A 713 23.90 -6.74 -13.99
N GLU A 714 25.05 -7.28 -14.38
CA GLU A 714 26.26 -6.48 -14.60
C GLU A 714 26.30 -6.03 -16.08
N VAL A 715 26.59 -4.75 -16.35
CA VAL A 715 26.66 -4.20 -17.72
C VAL A 715 28.03 -3.57 -17.94
N ALA A 716 28.79 -4.13 -18.89
CA ALA A 716 30.17 -3.75 -19.17
C ALA A 716 30.31 -2.32 -19.74
N ALA A 717 31.51 -1.75 -19.65
CA ALA A 717 31.90 -0.58 -20.43
C ALA A 717 32.18 -0.95 -21.90
N ASP A 718 32.03 0.03 -22.79
CA ASP A 718 32.29 -0.14 -24.24
C ASP A 718 33.80 -0.27 -24.56
N HIS A 719 34.64 0.07 -23.60
CA HIS A 719 36.10 -0.04 -23.67
C HIS A 719 36.64 -0.51 -22.31
N LEU A 720 37.51 -1.52 -22.34
CA LEU A 720 38.25 -2.00 -21.17
C LEU A 720 39.73 -1.68 -21.35
N LEU A 721 40.35 -1.10 -20.33
CA LEU A 721 41.77 -0.76 -20.36
C LEU A 721 42.66 -2.00 -20.22
N PRO A 722 43.89 -2.01 -20.76
CA PRO A 722 44.81 -3.14 -20.65
C PRO A 722 45.12 -3.51 -19.20
N GLU A 723 45.23 -4.81 -18.90
CA GLU A 723 45.49 -5.29 -17.54
C GLU A 723 46.76 -4.70 -16.91
N SER A 724 47.75 -4.38 -17.73
CA SER A 724 49.01 -3.75 -17.32
C SER A 724 48.84 -2.33 -16.77
N GLN A 725 47.76 -1.61 -17.10
CA GLN A 725 47.48 -0.30 -16.49
C GLN A 725 46.96 -0.49 -15.06
N TYR A 726 46.02 -1.42 -14.83
CA TYR A 726 45.54 -1.75 -13.50
C TYR A 726 46.64 -2.34 -12.59
N ALA A 727 47.52 -3.17 -13.15
CA ALA A 727 48.62 -3.79 -12.41
C ALA A 727 49.70 -2.80 -11.91
N ASN A 728 49.72 -1.57 -12.46
CA ASN A 728 50.65 -0.51 -12.06
C ASN A 728 50.05 0.47 -11.04
N LEU A 729 48.78 0.30 -10.62
CA LEU A 729 48.14 1.17 -9.63
C LEU A 729 48.71 0.92 -8.23
N PRO A 730 49.00 1.96 -7.43
CA PRO A 730 49.42 1.79 -6.05
C PRO A 730 48.27 1.25 -5.19
N ALA A 731 48.55 0.22 -4.39
CA ALA A 731 47.63 -0.33 -3.40
C ALA A 731 48.30 -0.25 -2.02
N ASN A 732 47.64 0.44 -1.08
CA ASN A 732 48.15 0.64 0.28
C ASN A 732 47.59 -0.42 1.24
N ASN A 733 46.39 -0.94 0.96
CA ASN A 733 45.78 -2.08 1.66
C ASN A 733 44.68 -2.75 0.81
N PHE A 734 44.03 -3.78 1.38
CA PHE A 734 42.99 -4.58 0.72
C PHE A 734 41.82 -3.79 0.12
N ILE A 735 41.54 -2.58 0.61
CA ILE A 735 40.49 -1.71 0.07
C ILE A 735 40.79 -1.36 -1.39
N ASP A 736 42.05 -1.04 -1.69
CA ASP A 736 42.49 -0.64 -3.02
C ASP A 736 42.45 -1.83 -3.97
N GLU A 737 42.95 -3.00 -3.54
CA GLU A 737 42.94 -4.25 -4.31
C GLU A 737 41.51 -4.66 -4.73
N LEU A 738 40.56 -4.63 -3.79
CA LEU A 738 39.17 -5.01 -4.04
C LEU A 738 38.40 -3.94 -4.84
N ALA A 739 38.76 -2.66 -4.72
CA ALA A 739 38.23 -1.60 -5.57
C ALA A 739 38.75 -1.71 -7.01
N TYR A 740 40.04 -1.97 -7.22
CA TYR A 740 40.63 -2.14 -8.55
C TYR A 740 40.11 -3.40 -9.26
N ALA A 741 39.85 -4.48 -8.52
CA ALA A 741 39.15 -5.65 -9.05
C ALA A 741 37.74 -5.30 -9.58
N GLN A 742 37.01 -4.41 -8.89
CA GLN A 742 35.71 -3.90 -9.36
C GLN A 742 35.88 -2.98 -10.59
N PHE A 743 36.87 -2.09 -10.59
CA PHE A 743 37.14 -1.17 -11.70
C PHE A 743 37.50 -1.91 -12.99
N LYS A 744 38.34 -2.95 -12.89
CA LYS A 744 38.70 -3.83 -14.01
C LYS A 744 37.48 -4.56 -14.60
N ARG A 745 36.51 -4.96 -13.78
CA ARG A 745 35.25 -5.58 -14.26
C ARG A 745 34.32 -4.58 -14.95
N LEU A 746 34.22 -3.36 -14.42
CA LEU A 746 33.30 -2.33 -14.93
C LEU A 746 33.91 -1.39 -15.99
N GLY A 747 35.20 -1.49 -16.28
CA GLY A 747 35.91 -0.59 -17.20
C GLY A 747 36.14 0.83 -16.66
N LEU A 748 36.12 1.00 -15.33
CA LEU A 748 36.45 2.26 -14.67
C LEU A 748 37.97 2.40 -14.52
N PHE A 749 38.46 3.63 -14.34
CA PHE A 749 39.84 3.91 -13.96
C PHE A 749 39.88 4.99 -12.86
N PRO A 750 40.69 4.86 -11.81
CA PRO A 750 40.73 5.84 -10.73
C PRO A 750 41.20 7.22 -11.23
N SER A 751 40.70 8.29 -10.61
CA SER A 751 41.29 9.63 -10.78
C SER A 751 42.71 9.70 -10.21
N GLU A 752 43.44 10.75 -10.56
CA GLU A 752 44.75 11.04 -9.96
C GLU A 752 44.67 11.22 -8.43
N PRO A 753 45.78 11.00 -7.70
CA PRO A 753 45.86 11.27 -6.27
C PRO A 753 45.54 12.74 -5.95
N CYS A 754 44.90 13.00 -4.81
CA CYS A 754 44.66 14.35 -4.33
C CYS A 754 45.91 14.99 -3.73
N SER A 755 45.99 16.31 -3.86
CA SER A 755 47.03 17.15 -3.26
C SER A 755 47.01 17.06 -1.73
N ASP A 756 48.13 17.42 -1.10
CA ASP A 756 48.24 17.42 0.37
C ASP A 756 47.23 18.37 1.04
N ALA A 757 46.87 19.48 0.39
CA ALA A 757 45.82 20.38 0.87
C ALA A 757 44.43 19.72 0.82
N GLU A 758 44.09 19.08 -0.31
CA GLU A 758 42.83 18.34 -0.45
C GLU A 758 42.73 17.23 0.60
N PHE A 759 43.80 16.47 0.81
CA PHE A 759 43.86 15.42 1.82
C PHE A 759 43.70 15.98 3.23
N LEU A 760 44.43 17.04 3.58
CA LEU A 760 44.37 17.69 4.89
C LEU A 760 42.95 18.20 5.21
N ARG A 761 42.33 18.94 4.28
CA ARG A 761 40.97 19.47 4.45
C ARG A 761 39.96 18.33 4.60
N ARG A 762 39.98 17.36 3.69
CA ARG A 762 39.04 16.22 3.67
C ARG A 762 39.17 15.37 4.94
N ALA A 763 40.38 14.95 5.30
CA ALA A 763 40.60 14.13 6.51
C ALA A 763 40.18 14.84 7.80
N SER A 764 40.43 16.16 7.92
CA SER A 764 40.00 16.93 9.09
C SER A 764 38.47 17.01 9.18
N LEU A 765 37.80 17.32 8.08
CA LEU A 765 36.32 17.39 8.03
C LEU A 765 35.66 16.02 8.25
N ASP A 766 36.19 14.95 7.66
CA ASP A 766 35.62 13.59 7.76
C ASP A 766 35.90 12.90 9.10
N THR A 767 37.00 13.24 9.78
CA THR A 767 37.38 12.58 11.05
C THR A 767 36.88 13.34 12.28
N ILE A 768 36.92 14.68 12.26
CA ILE A 768 36.68 15.51 13.45
C ILE A 768 35.70 16.68 13.21
N GLY A 769 35.15 16.82 12.01
CA GLY A 769 34.12 17.83 11.72
C GLY A 769 34.60 19.28 11.87
N ALA A 770 35.89 19.54 11.69
CA ALA A 770 36.51 20.86 11.82
C ALA A 770 37.57 21.09 10.73
N LEU A 771 37.86 22.35 10.43
CA LEU A 771 38.98 22.75 9.57
C LEU A 771 40.28 22.84 10.38
N PRO A 772 41.45 22.56 9.78
CA PRO A 772 42.74 22.84 10.39
C PRO A 772 42.93 24.36 10.54
N THR A 773 43.70 24.80 11.53
CA THR A 773 44.10 26.21 11.62
C THR A 773 45.08 26.57 10.49
N ALA A 774 45.16 27.85 10.13
CA ALA A 774 46.08 28.32 9.09
C ALA A 774 47.56 28.01 9.40
N GLU A 775 47.92 27.93 10.69
CA GLU A 775 49.26 27.54 11.16
C GLU A 775 49.52 26.04 10.97
N GLU A 776 48.56 25.18 11.30
CA GLU A 776 48.65 23.74 11.04
C GLU A 776 48.64 23.40 9.54
N ALA A 777 47.85 24.13 8.75
CA ALA A 777 47.82 23.97 7.30
C ALA A 777 49.17 24.36 6.68
N ARG A 778 49.75 25.50 7.10
CA ARG A 778 51.09 25.91 6.69
C ARG A 778 52.13 24.84 7.05
N ALA A 779 52.18 24.40 8.30
CA ALA A 779 53.13 23.40 8.77
C ALA A 779 53.02 22.05 8.03
N PHE A 780 51.81 21.61 7.68
CA PHE A 780 51.60 20.36 6.95
C PHE A 780 51.97 20.45 5.45
N LEU A 781 51.81 21.63 4.85
CA LEU A 781 52.22 21.88 3.46
C LEU A 781 53.72 22.10 3.32
N GLU A 782 54.37 22.66 4.35
CA GLU A 782 55.82 22.85 4.44
C GLU A 782 56.57 21.55 4.87
N ASP A 783 55.90 20.61 5.53
CA ASP A 783 56.47 19.30 5.85
C ASP A 783 56.72 18.47 4.57
N THR A 784 57.92 17.88 4.51
CA THR A 784 58.41 17.05 3.39
C THR A 784 58.62 15.58 3.80
N ALA A 785 58.28 15.21 5.04
CA ALA A 785 58.38 13.84 5.52
C ALA A 785 57.38 12.91 4.77
N PRO A 786 57.82 11.74 4.28
CA PRO A 786 56.97 10.85 3.48
C PRO A 786 55.81 10.22 4.27
N ASP A 787 55.92 10.17 5.59
CA ASP A 787 54.92 9.63 6.53
C ASP A 787 54.01 10.72 7.13
N LYS A 788 54.05 11.97 6.61
CA LYS A 788 53.25 13.07 7.16
C LYS A 788 51.74 12.82 7.10
N ARG A 789 51.25 12.15 6.06
CA ARG A 789 49.82 11.77 5.94
C ARG A 789 49.40 10.79 7.04
N ASP A 790 50.26 9.83 7.41
CA ASP A 790 50.03 8.92 8.54
C ASP A 790 50.03 9.63 9.89
N LYS A 791 51.03 10.48 10.13
CA LYS A 791 51.10 11.34 11.32
C LYS A 791 49.85 12.21 11.47
N LEU A 792 49.31 12.72 10.36
CA LEU A 792 48.06 13.48 10.36
C LEU A 792 46.86 12.59 10.75
N ILE A 793 46.72 11.40 10.18
CA ILE A 793 45.64 10.45 10.52
C ILE A 793 45.65 10.14 12.03
N ASP A 794 46.82 9.80 12.58
CA ASP A 794 46.96 9.47 14.01
C ASP A 794 46.71 10.69 14.92
N ARG A 795 47.09 11.89 14.48
CA ARG A 795 46.76 13.16 15.16
C ARG A 795 45.25 13.45 15.16
N LEU A 796 44.56 13.23 14.04
CA LEU A 796 43.12 13.47 13.90
C LEU A 796 42.29 12.47 14.72
N LEU A 797 42.62 11.17 14.68
CA LEU A 797 41.94 10.15 15.49
C LEU A 797 42.18 10.31 17.00
N SER A 798 43.23 11.05 17.40
CA SER A 798 43.54 11.39 18.79
C SER A 798 43.01 12.76 19.24
N ASN A 799 42.41 13.54 18.34
CA ASN A 799 41.94 14.90 18.63
C ASN A 799 40.62 14.86 19.44
N PRO A 800 40.46 15.68 20.51
CA PRO A 800 39.23 15.73 21.31
C PRO A 800 37.93 15.96 20.52
N PHE A 801 37.97 16.71 19.41
CA PHE A 801 36.79 16.98 18.57
C PHE A 801 36.22 15.72 17.91
N TYR A 802 36.99 14.64 17.78
CA TYR A 802 36.50 13.32 17.35
C TYR A 802 35.27 12.89 18.17
N ALA A 803 35.34 13.04 19.50
CA ALA A 803 34.30 12.53 20.38
C ALA A 803 32.98 13.26 20.18
N ASP A 804 33.02 14.60 20.10
CA ASP A 804 31.83 15.43 19.86
C ASP A 804 31.23 15.20 18.47
N TYR A 805 32.08 15.03 17.45
CA TYR A 805 31.65 14.81 16.06
C TYR A 805 30.96 13.46 15.84
N TRP A 806 31.58 12.36 16.29
CA TRP A 806 31.00 11.02 16.12
C TRP A 806 29.83 10.77 17.06
N ALA A 807 29.84 11.34 18.27
CA ALA A 807 28.66 11.34 19.13
C ALA A 807 27.47 12.06 18.48
N ASN A 808 27.67 13.23 17.87
CA ASN A 808 26.58 13.97 17.20
C ASN A 808 25.93 13.13 16.08
N LYS A 809 26.73 12.47 15.22
CA LYS A 809 26.21 11.56 14.16
C LYS A 809 25.34 10.42 14.71
N TRP A 810 25.76 9.78 15.81
CA TRP A 810 24.95 8.73 16.46
C TRP A 810 23.77 9.29 17.23
N ALA A 811 23.90 10.49 17.78
CA ALA A 811 22.83 11.20 18.48
C ALA A 811 21.71 11.62 17.52
N ASP A 812 21.95 11.79 16.22
CA ASP A 812 20.88 12.01 15.24
C ASP A 812 20.02 10.74 15.00
N LEU A 813 20.60 9.56 15.19
CA LEU A 813 19.93 8.26 15.04
C LEU A 813 19.29 7.78 16.37
N LEU A 814 19.86 8.18 17.51
CA LEU A 814 19.50 7.70 18.84
C LEU A 814 18.75 8.70 19.73
N ARG A 815 18.83 10.03 19.50
CA ARG A 815 18.12 11.01 20.35
C ARG A 815 16.61 10.96 20.07
N PRO A 816 15.76 10.63 21.06
CA PRO A 816 14.32 10.71 20.93
C PRO A 816 13.81 12.15 21.10
N ASN A 817 12.52 12.35 20.84
CA ASN A 817 11.88 13.66 20.93
C ASN A 817 11.90 14.24 22.35
N SER A 818 12.59 15.38 22.51
CA SER A 818 12.85 16.02 23.80
C SER A 818 11.61 16.50 24.57
N ASP A 819 10.48 16.76 23.88
CA ASP A 819 9.19 17.05 24.52
C ASP A 819 8.52 15.77 25.06
N ARG A 820 8.67 14.65 24.32
CA ARG A 820 8.10 13.35 24.69
C ARG A 820 8.86 12.68 25.84
N VAL A 821 10.21 12.69 25.83
CA VAL A 821 11.03 12.00 26.85
C VAL A 821 11.54 12.89 27.98
N GLY A 822 11.44 14.21 27.81
CA GLY A 822 11.98 15.22 28.72
C GLY A 822 13.41 15.66 28.42
N ILE A 823 13.65 16.96 28.64
CA ILE A 823 14.92 17.64 28.36
C ILE A 823 16.09 16.99 29.12
N LYS A 824 15.92 16.67 30.41
CA LYS A 824 16.95 16.03 31.25
C LYS A 824 17.35 14.64 30.73
N SER A 825 16.38 13.82 30.34
CA SER A 825 16.61 12.51 29.72
C SER A 825 17.48 12.67 28.46
N THR A 826 17.09 13.60 27.59
CA THR A 826 17.78 13.88 26.31
C THR A 826 19.25 14.28 26.54
N TYR A 827 19.51 15.18 27.50
CA TYR A 827 20.86 15.62 27.86
C TYR A 827 21.74 14.47 28.38
N ILE A 828 21.20 13.60 29.23
CA ILE A 828 21.95 12.46 29.82
C ILE A 828 22.32 11.43 28.75
N LEU A 829 21.46 11.21 27.76
CA LEU A 829 21.80 10.39 26.59
C LEU A 829 22.91 11.04 25.74
N ASP A 830 22.83 12.35 25.47
CA ASP A 830 23.83 13.07 24.67
C ASP A 830 25.22 13.07 25.35
N GLN A 831 25.29 13.23 26.68
CA GLN A 831 26.54 13.10 27.44
C GLN A 831 27.11 11.67 27.39
N TRP A 832 26.27 10.65 27.60
CA TRP A 832 26.70 9.24 27.53
C TRP A 832 27.27 8.88 26.15
N LEU A 833 26.65 9.37 25.07
CA LEU A 833 27.18 9.19 23.71
C LEU A 833 28.58 9.83 23.56
N ARG A 834 28.77 11.06 24.04
CA ARG A 834 30.08 11.74 24.01
C ARG A 834 31.14 11.04 24.85
N GLU A 835 30.77 10.48 26.00
CA GLU A 835 31.65 9.64 26.83
C GLU A 835 32.10 8.38 26.06
N CYS A 836 31.18 7.66 25.43
CA CYS A 836 31.51 6.45 24.64
C CYS A 836 32.55 6.71 23.53
N PHE A 837 32.42 7.82 22.78
CA PHE A 837 33.38 8.16 21.72
C PHE A 837 34.67 8.82 22.24
N ARG A 838 34.66 9.40 23.45
CA ARG A 838 35.85 9.93 24.13
C ARG A 838 36.73 8.82 24.67
N ASP A 839 36.12 7.84 25.33
CA ASP A 839 36.80 6.68 25.94
C ASP A 839 37.10 5.58 24.90
N ASN A 840 36.69 5.78 23.64
CA ASN A 840 36.84 4.86 22.52
C ASN A 840 36.24 3.46 22.81
N MET A 841 35.01 3.45 23.31
CA MET A 841 34.26 2.23 23.61
C MET A 841 34.14 1.34 22.36
N PRO A 842 34.52 0.05 22.44
CA PRO A 842 34.29 -0.91 21.37
C PRO A 842 32.81 -0.98 20.95
N TYR A 843 32.53 -1.08 19.66
CA TYR A 843 31.17 -0.95 19.13
C TYR A 843 30.24 -2.11 19.53
N ASP A 844 30.78 -3.31 19.77
CA ASP A 844 30.06 -4.43 20.39
C ASP A 844 29.56 -4.08 21.80
N GLN A 845 30.39 -3.42 22.62
CA GLN A 845 30.05 -3.00 23.97
C GLN A 845 29.06 -1.83 23.96
N PHE A 846 29.24 -0.88 23.04
CA PHE A 846 28.31 0.23 22.80
C PHE A 846 26.90 -0.26 22.47
N VAL A 847 26.77 -1.18 21.51
CA VAL A 847 25.46 -1.73 21.13
C VAL A 847 24.91 -2.66 22.20
N ARG A 848 25.73 -3.49 22.85
CA ARG A 848 25.30 -4.32 23.98
C ARG A 848 24.71 -3.48 25.10
N ALA A 849 25.36 -2.38 25.50
CA ALA A 849 24.85 -1.46 26.51
C ALA A 849 23.44 -0.93 26.18
N ILE A 850 23.16 -0.66 24.90
CA ILE A 850 21.84 -0.21 24.42
C ILE A 850 20.83 -1.39 24.37
N VAL A 851 21.22 -2.56 23.86
CA VAL A 851 20.32 -3.74 23.74
C VAL A 851 19.94 -4.29 25.12
N THR A 852 20.90 -4.47 26.02
CA THR A 852 20.69 -5.04 27.36
C THR A 852 20.44 -3.97 28.44
N THR A 853 20.07 -2.74 28.04
CA THR A 853 19.82 -1.62 28.94
C THR A 853 18.82 -1.95 30.04
N GLU A 854 19.18 -1.67 31.28
CA GLU A 854 18.29 -1.57 32.44
C GLU A 854 18.74 -0.39 33.31
N GLY A 855 17.81 0.32 33.96
CA GLY A 855 18.11 1.50 34.76
C GLY A 855 17.16 2.68 34.55
N ASN A 856 17.51 3.82 35.17
CA ASN A 856 16.62 4.98 35.29
C ASN A 856 16.98 6.11 34.29
N THR A 857 15.99 6.66 33.60
CA THR A 857 16.16 7.67 32.53
C THR A 857 16.75 9.01 32.99
N HIS A 858 16.81 9.26 34.30
CA HIS A 858 17.47 10.43 34.89
C HIS A 858 18.85 10.10 35.51
N ARG A 859 19.41 8.91 35.22
CA ARG A 859 20.75 8.47 35.68
C ARG A 859 21.56 7.71 34.63
N TYR A 860 20.92 7.03 33.67
CA TYR A 860 21.59 6.21 32.64
C TYR A 860 21.06 6.57 31.25
N GLY A 861 21.95 6.98 30.35
CA GLY A 861 21.61 7.49 29.02
C GLY A 861 20.84 6.49 28.13
N PRO A 862 21.30 5.24 27.97
CA PRO A 862 20.64 4.25 27.10
C PRO A 862 19.17 3.96 27.45
N ALA A 863 18.77 4.07 28.73
CA ALA A 863 17.37 3.91 29.16
C ALA A 863 16.40 4.90 28.51
N VAL A 864 16.91 6.01 27.97
CA VAL A 864 16.13 7.06 27.31
C VAL A 864 15.66 6.62 25.91
N ILE A 865 16.37 5.70 25.23
CA ILE A 865 16.07 5.22 23.87
C ILE A 865 14.79 4.38 23.82
N TYR A 866 14.45 3.71 24.93
CA TYR A 866 13.21 2.93 25.11
C TYR A 866 12.02 3.77 25.57
N ARG A 867 12.24 5.05 25.93
CA ARG A 867 11.19 5.86 26.58
C ARG A 867 10.09 6.28 25.62
N ASP A 868 10.43 6.58 24.38
CA ASP A 868 9.49 6.83 23.28
C ASP A 868 9.11 5.55 22.50
N ARG A 869 9.96 4.52 22.53
CA ARG A 869 9.79 3.18 21.91
C ARG A 869 9.41 2.13 22.96
N ARG A 870 8.20 2.29 23.52
CA ARG A 870 7.76 1.57 24.73
C ARG A 870 7.30 0.13 24.45
N GLU A 871 6.80 -0.13 23.24
CA GLU A 871 6.30 -1.45 22.85
C GLU A 871 7.39 -2.29 22.16
N PRO A 872 7.38 -3.64 22.31
CA PRO A 872 8.35 -4.53 21.68
C PRO A 872 8.47 -4.35 20.16
N VAL A 873 7.36 -4.00 19.50
CA VAL A 873 7.27 -3.78 18.05
C VAL A 873 7.92 -2.46 17.59
N ASP A 874 8.13 -1.49 18.48
CA ASP A 874 8.76 -0.21 18.14
C ASP A 874 10.28 -0.28 18.32
N ALA A 875 10.72 -1.04 19.33
CA ALA A 875 12.11 -1.47 19.45
C ALA A 875 12.53 -2.31 18.23
N THR A 876 11.72 -3.30 17.83
CA THR A 876 12.02 -4.21 16.70
C THR A 876 12.46 -3.47 15.44
N THR A 877 11.65 -2.52 14.97
CA THR A 877 11.97 -1.70 13.79
C THR A 877 13.30 -0.97 13.95
N MET A 878 13.50 -0.27 15.06
CA MET A 878 14.73 0.51 15.28
C MET A 878 15.98 -0.39 15.34
N PHE A 879 15.94 -1.48 16.12
CA PHE A 879 17.13 -2.30 16.36
C PHE A 879 17.52 -3.12 15.12
N SER A 880 16.56 -3.58 14.30
CA SER A 880 16.87 -4.31 13.07
C SER A 880 17.43 -3.39 11.97
N GLU A 881 16.82 -2.22 11.77
CA GLU A 881 17.30 -1.24 10.77
C GLU A 881 18.66 -0.64 11.20
N LEU A 882 18.76 -0.10 12.41
CA LEU A 882 19.95 0.62 12.86
C LEU A 882 21.19 -0.27 13.00
N PHE A 883 21.07 -1.46 13.57
CA PHE A 883 22.23 -2.28 13.92
C PHE A 883 22.48 -3.49 13.01
N LEU A 884 21.46 -3.96 12.28
CA LEU A 884 21.61 -5.06 11.31
C LEU A 884 21.51 -4.58 9.84
N GLY A 885 20.95 -3.39 9.60
CA GLY A 885 20.63 -2.94 8.24
C GLY A 885 19.44 -3.68 7.62
N VAL A 886 18.60 -4.30 8.45
CA VAL A 886 17.48 -5.16 8.05
C VAL A 886 16.16 -4.45 8.33
N ARG A 887 15.51 -3.96 7.27
CA ARG A 887 14.30 -3.11 7.36
C ARG A 887 13.02 -3.92 7.54
N LEU A 888 12.79 -4.42 8.75
CA LEU A 888 11.63 -5.25 9.09
C LEU A 888 10.30 -4.49 9.17
N ASP A 889 10.25 -3.15 9.16
CA ASP A 889 9.01 -2.42 9.49
C ASP A 889 7.80 -2.76 8.62
N CYS A 890 7.98 -2.96 7.30
CA CYS A 890 6.87 -3.39 6.45
C CYS A 890 6.38 -4.82 6.80
N ALA A 891 7.27 -5.68 7.29
CA ALA A 891 6.97 -7.05 7.70
C ALA A 891 5.97 -7.10 8.88
N LYS A 892 5.92 -6.06 9.71
CA LYS A 892 4.97 -5.86 10.83
C LYS A 892 3.51 -6.11 10.45
N CYS A 893 3.10 -5.78 9.22
CA CYS A 893 1.70 -5.82 8.79
C CYS A 893 1.37 -6.84 7.68
N HIS A 894 2.38 -7.29 6.92
CA HIS A 894 2.27 -8.17 5.76
C HIS A 894 3.68 -8.61 5.32
N HIS A 895 3.85 -9.62 4.47
CA HIS A 895 5.17 -9.98 3.94
C HIS A 895 5.81 -8.78 3.19
N HIS A 896 7.10 -8.50 3.41
CA HIS A 896 7.75 -7.29 2.87
C HIS A 896 7.79 -7.33 1.32
N PRO A 897 7.36 -6.27 0.60
CA PRO A 897 7.08 -6.32 -0.85
C PRO A 897 8.28 -6.65 -1.74
N ASN A 898 9.51 -6.37 -1.28
CA ASN A 898 10.75 -6.55 -2.06
C ASN A 898 11.74 -7.51 -1.38
N GLU A 899 11.30 -8.32 -0.40
CA GLU A 899 12.20 -9.20 0.36
C GLU A 899 11.48 -10.42 0.95
N LYS A 900 12.25 -11.39 1.44
CA LYS A 900 11.84 -12.62 2.10
C LYS A 900 11.28 -12.47 3.54
N TRP A 901 11.22 -11.27 4.11
CA TRP A 901 10.85 -11.08 5.52
C TRP A 901 9.33 -11.17 5.72
N GLY A 902 8.91 -12.18 6.47
CA GLY A 902 7.52 -12.40 6.85
C GLY A 902 7.13 -11.72 8.15
N GLN A 903 5.82 -11.71 8.41
CA GLN A 903 5.27 -11.20 9.67
C GLN A 903 5.76 -12.05 10.86
N ASP A 904 5.95 -13.36 10.67
CA ASP A 904 6.58 -14.25 11.64
C ASP A 904 7.96 -13.74 12.06
N ASP A 905 8.83 -13.36 11.12
CA ASP A 905 10.19 -12.87 11.41
C ASP A 905 10.17 -11.58 12.22
N PHE A 906 9.25 -10.67 11.92
CA PHE A 906 9.06 -9.44 12.68
C PHE A 906 8.67 -9.75 14.14
N TYR A 907 7.65 -10.59 14.37
CA TYR A 907 7.17 -10.85 15.72
C TYR A 907 8.06 -11.82 16.52
N HIS A 908 8.83 -12.68 15.84
CA HIS A 908 9.94 -13.44 16.43
C HIS A 908 11.08 -12.52 16.93
N MET A 909 11.45 -11.50 16.16
CA MET A 909 12.42 -10.49 16.60
C MET A 909 11.83 -9.62 17.73
N ALA A 910 10.53 -9.31 17.69
CA ALA A 910 9.86 -8.59 18.76
C ALA A 910 9.80 -9.36 20.09
N ALA A 911 9.80 -10.70 20.06
CA ALA A 911 9.78 -11.52 21.26
C ALA A 911 11.02 -11.28 22.17
N PHE A 912 12.18 -10.89 21.63
CA PHE A 912 13.34 -10.48 22.45
C PHE A 912 13.05 -9.29 23.37
N PHE A 913 12.19 -8.36 22.93
CA PHE A 913 11.84 -7.14 23.67
C PHE A 913 10.59 -7.32 24.56
N GLY A 914 9.85 -8.43 24.41
CA GLY A 914 8.61 -8.71 25.16
C GLY A 914 8.78 -8.67 26.68
N SER A 915 9.94 -9.08 27.20
CA SER A 915 10.21 -9.14 28.64
C SER A 915 10.61 -7.82 29.30
N ILE A 916 10.63 -6.69 28.57
CA ILE A 916 10.87 -5.36 29.16
C ILE A 916 9.69 -4.96 30.05
N ARG A 917 9.97 -4.30 31.19
CA ARG A 917 9.02 -3.50 31.98
C ARG A 917 9.54 -2.09 32.17
N HIS A 918 8.62 -1.20 32.50
CA HIS A 918 8.91 0.17 32.88
C HIS A 918 8.03 0.59 34.06
N GLU A 919 8.59 1.36 34.99
CA GLU A 919 7.87 2.01 36.10
C GLU A 919 8.23 3.50 36.17
N GLY A 920 7.35 4.34 36.72
CA GLY A 920 7.63 5.78 36.94
C GLY A 920 6.50 6.68 36.46
N ALA A 921 6.85 7.91 36.09
CA ALA A 921 5.88 8.98 35.82
C ALA A 921 5.19 8.92 34.44
N GLY A 922 5.72 8.12 33.51
CA GLY A 922 5.21 8.00 32.14
C GLY A 922 5.52 9.19 31.22
N ILE A 923 4.93 9.17 30.03
CA ILE A 923 4.91 10.30 29.09
C ILE A 923 3.67 11.16 29.39
N SER A 924 3.88 12.43 29.73
CA SER A 924 2.80 13.42 29.90
C SER A 924 2.92 14.54 28.86
N ALA A 925 2.06 14.56 27.85
CA ALA A 925 1.99 15.69 26.93
C ALA A 925 1.51 16.97 27.65
N PRO A 926 2.01 18.18 27.33
CA PRO A 926 2.95 18.48 26.24
C PRO A 926 4.44 18.35 26.59
N ILE A 927 4.81 18.17 27.87
CA ILE A 927 6.21 18.05 28.31
C ILE A 927 6.30 16.97 29.40
N SER A 928 7.04 15.88 29.14
CA SER A 928 7.35 14.91 30.19
C SER A 928 8.55 15.35 31.04
N ALA A 929 8.42 15.30 32.37
CA ALA A 929 9.41 15.81 33.32
C ALA A 929 9.79 14.84 34.46
N GLY A 930 9.02 13.77 34.68
CA GLY A 930 9.36 12.73 35.64
C GLY A 930 10.33 11.69 35.06
N ASN A 931 10.92 10.84 35.89
CA ASN A 931 11.75 9.71 35.44
C ASN A 931 10.93 8.44 35.22
N GLU A 932 11.52 7.51 34.47
CA GLU A 932 11.09 6.11 34.38
C GLU A 932 12.30 5.19 34.63
N THR A 933 12.06 3.98 35.13
CA THR A 933 13.05 2.91 35.28
C THR A 933 12.66 1.75 34.37
N PHE A 934 13.58 1.31 33.51
CA PHE A 934 13.41 0.14 32.64
C PHE A 934 14.15 -1.07 33.24
N TYR A 935 13.52 -2.24 33.22
CA TYR A 935 14.06 -3.48 33.80
C TYR A 935 13.48 -4.73 33.12
N PHE A 936 14.13 -5.89 33.26
CA PHE A 936 13.62 -7.18 32.82
C PHE A 936 12.61 -7.76 33.83
N ALA A 937 11.50 -8.33 33.33
CA ALA A 937 10.67 -9.22 34.12
C ALA A 937 10.00 -10.33 33.26
N PRO A 938 9.92 -11.57 33.76
CA PRO A 938 9.28 -12.69 33.07
C PRO A 938 7.77 -12.50 32.86
N GLY A 939 7.18 -13.35 32.01
CA GLY A 939 5.71 -13.51 31.89
C GLY A 939 4.99 -12.64 30.86
N ASN A 940 5.62 -11.61 30.28
CA ASN A 940 5.08 -10.97 29.07
C ASN A 940 5.50 -11.77 27.84
N THR A 941 4.57 -11.90 26.88
CA THR A 941 4.77 -12.60 25.62
C THR A 941 4.32 -11.72 24.46
N VAL A 942 5.02 -11.80 23.33
CA VAL A 942 4.57 -11.22 22.06
C VAL A 942 3.72 -12.26 21.34
N LYS A 943 2.61 -11.83 20.75
CA LYS A 943 1.72 -12.70 19.96
C LYS A 943 1.69 -12.29 18.50
N HIS A 944 1.61 -13.27 17.61
CA HIS A 944 1.39 -13.02 16.19
C HIS A 944 -0.04 -12.47 15.97
N PRO A 945 -0.22 -11.38 15.22
CA PRO A 945 -1.53 -10.71 15.09
C PRO A 945 -2.56 -11.51 14.29
N VAL A 946 -2.12 -12.46 13.45
CA VAL A 946 -3.01 -13.28 12.59
C VAL A 946 -3.33 -14.64 13.23
N THR A 947 -2.33 -15.35 13.76
CA THR A 947 -2.51 -16.71 14.30
C THR A 947 -2.86 -16.70 15.79
N GLY A 948 -2.55 -15.61 16.51
CA GLY A 948 -2.71 -15.50 17.96
C GLY A 948 -1.68 -16.28 18.78
N GLU A 949 -0.75 -16.97 18.12
CA GLU A 949 0.30 -17.78 18.73
C GLU A 949 1.32 -16.92 19.49
N VAL A 950 1.90 -17.48 20.55
CA VAL A 950 2.99 -16.84 21.31
C VAL A 950 4.30 -17.08 20.57
N MET A 951 5.03 -15.99 20.29
CA MET A 951 6.26 -16.02 19.51
C MET A 951 7.47 -16.28 20.41
N GLU A 952 8.27 -17.29 20.08
CA GLU A 952 9.58 -17.53 20.69
C GLU A 952 10.64 -16.57 20.13
N PRO A 953 11.67 -16.15 20.90
CA PRO A 953 12.73 -15.28 20.39
C PRO A 953 13.56 -15.95 19.29
N ARG A 954 13.50 -15.42 18.06
CA ARG A 954 14.33 -15.85 16.92
C ARG A 954 14.79 -14.61 16.14
N PRO A 955 16.09 -14.48 15.79
CA PRO A 955 16.59 -13.34 15.04
C PRO A 955 16.44 -13.57 13.52
N PRO A 956 16.59 -12.53 12.69
CA PRO A 956 16.59 -12.68 11.23
C PRO A 956 17.65 -13.69 10.77
N ASP A 957 17.25 -14.63 9.90
CA ASP A 957 18.05 -15.76 9.40
C ASP A 957 18.67 -16.70 10.45
N GLY A 958 18.29 -16.62 11.73
CA GLY A 958 18.82 -17.49 12.79
C GLY A 958 17.87 -18.58 13.26
N GLU A 959 18.41 -19.54 14.01
CA GLU A 959 17.63 -20.52 14.77
C GLU A 959 16.96 -19.88 16.00
N GLY A 960 15.86 -20.48 16.50
CA GLY A 960 15.13 -19.97 17.66
C GLY A 960 15.87 -20.23 18.99
N PHE A 961 15.93 -19.22 19.85
CA PHE A 961 16.58 -19.32 21.15
C PHE A 961 15.63 -19.85 22.23
N LYS A 962 16.00 -20.99 22.83
CA LYS A 962 15.39 -21.47 24.07
C LYS A 962 15.98 -20.74 25.28
N VAL A 963 15.55 -19.49 25.45
CA VAL A 963 15.87 -18.66 26.61
C VAL A 963 15.13 -19.21 27.85
N ALA A 964 15.83 -19.35 28.98
CA ALA A 964 15.19 -19.75 30.23
C ALA A 964 14.28 -18.64 30.78
N GLU A 965 13.18 -18.97 31.45
CA GLU A 965 12.16 -18.00 31.89
C GLU A 965 12.71 -16.83 32.72
N ASN A 966 13.77 -17.07 33.51
CA ASN A 966 14.43 -16.05 34.35
C ASN A 966 15.64 -15.36 33.67
N GLN A 967 15.92 -15.62 32.40
CA GLN A 967 17.02 -15.02 31.64
C GLN A 967 16.50 -13.93 30.71
N ASN A 968 17.22 -12.80 30.62
CA ASN A 968 16.85 -11.67 29.77
C ASN A 968 17.11 -11.98 28.29
N PRO A 969 16.08 -12.12 27.41
CA PRO A 969 16.30 -12.53 26.02
C PRO A 969 17.20 -11.57 25.23
N ARG A 970 17.27 -10.31 25.66
CA ARG A 970 18.11 -9.26 25.05
C ARG A 970 19.60 -9.52 25.21
N GLU A 971 20.01 -10.28 26.22
CA GLU A 971 21.41 -10.70 26.38
C GLU A 971 21.79 -11.70 25.27
N ALA A 972 20.94 -12.70 25.02
CA ALA A 972 21.12 -13.64 23.92
C ALA A 972 21.07 -12.96 22.53
N LEU A 973 20.23 -11.92 22.38
CA LEU A 973 20.24 -11.08 21.18
C LEU A 973 21.57 -10.34 21.03
N ALA A 974 22.07 -9.70 22.08
CA ALA A 974 23.36 -8.99 22.05
C ALA A 974 24.54 -9.95 21.79
N ASP A 975 24.52 -11.16 22.33
CA ASP A 975 25.47 -12.23 22.03
C ASP A 975 25.43 -12.61 20.55
N TRP A 976 24.24 -12.88 20.00
CA TRP A 976 24.07 -13.20 18.58
C TRP A 976 24.48 -12.07 17.64
N MET A 977 24.18 -10.81 17.99
CA MET A 977 24.61 -9.63 17.22
C MET A 977 26.13 -9.52 17.18
N THR A 978 26.80 -9.80 18.30
CA THR A 978 28.25 -9.61 18.47
C THR A 978 29.10 -10.83 18.11
N ASP A 979 28.49 -11.97 17.75
CA ASP A 979 29.19 -13.16 17.24
C ASP A 979 29.93 -12.84 15.92
N PRO A 980 31.23 -13.18 15.77
CA PRO A 980 31.99 -13.07 14.53
C PRO A 980 31.38 -13.73 13.28
N LYS A 981 30.40 -14.62 13.43
CA LYS A 981 29.66 -15.26 12.33
C LYS A 981 28.41 -14.49 11.91
N ASN A 982 28.01 -13.43 12.62
CA ASN A 982 26.81 -12.67 12.31
C ASN A 982 26.95 -11.99 10.92
N PRO A 983 26.09 -12.30 9.94
CA PRO A 983 26.26 -11.82 8.57
C PRO A 983 25.82 -10.35 8.40
N PHE A 984 25.27 -9.71 9.43
CA PHE A 984 24.68 -8.38 9.36
C PHE A 984 25.48 -7.33 10.14
N PHE A 985 25.70 -7.58 11.44
CA PHE A 985 26.13 -6.55 12.41
C PHE A 985 27.45 -5.85 12.03
N ALA A 986 28.48 -6.62 11.70
CA ALA A 986 29.78 -6.07 11.32
C ALA A 986 29.74 -5.35 9.96
N ARG A 987 28.94 -5.85 9.00
CA ARG A 987 28.73 -5.20 7.70
C ARG A 987 27.97 -3.88 7.85
N ALA A 988 26.93 -3.83 8.68
CA ALA A 988 26.10 -2.65 8.89
C ALA A 988 26.91 -1.47 9.44
N VAL A 989 27.74 -1.69 10.47
CA VAL A 989 28.61 -0.63 10.98
C VAL A 989 29.74 -0.27 10.00
N ALA A 990 30.36 -1.26 9.35
CA ALA A 990 31.39 -1.00 8.34
C ALA A 990 30.86 -0.12 7.19
N ASN A 991 29.66 -0.41 6.68
CA ASN A 991 29.00 0.37 5.63
C ASN A 991 28.66 1.79 6.09
N ARG A 992 28.20 1.98 7.33
CA ARG A 992 27.87 3.31 7.88
C ARG A 992 29.12 4.16 8.14
N ILE A 993 30.23 3.56 8.58
CA ILE A 993 31.52 4.28 8.66
C ILE A 993 32.05 4.61 7.26
N TRP A 994 32.00 3.67 6.31
CA TRP A 994 32.37 3.92 4.92
C TRP A 994 31.60 5.09 4.31
N ALA A 995 30.28 5.12 4.49
CA ALA A 995 29.42 6.21 4.03
C ALA A 995 29.76 7.57 4.65
N ALA A 996 30.33 7.62 5.86
CA ALA A 996 30.78 8.88 6.44
C ALA A 996 32.03 9.46 5.74
N PHE A 997 32.95 8.61 5.26
CA PHE A 997 34.18 9.02 4.56
C PHE A 997 34.02 9.16 3.04
N PHE A 998 33.07 8.44 2.42
CA PHE A 998 32.81 8.53 0.97
C PHE A 998 31.47 9.20 0.61
N GLY A 999 30.61 9.50 1.58
CA GLY A 999 29.29 10.12 1.43
C GLY A 999 28.16 9.21 0.96
N LYS A 1000 28.47 7.96 0.63
CA LYS A 1000 27.52 6.99 0.09
C LYS A 1000 27.94 5.59 0.52
N GLY A 1001 27.01 4.78 1.02
CA GLY A 1001 27.32 3.41 1.42
C GLY A 1001 27.56 2.50 0.21
N ILE A 1002 28.27 1.39 0.42
CA ILE A 1002 28.45 0.33 -0.59
C ILE A 1002 27.07 -0.28 -0.88
N VAL A 1003 26.32 -0.55 0.20
CA VAL A 1003 24.84 -0.56 0.19
C VAL A 1003 24.36 0.87 0.49
N ASP A 1004 23.45 1.39 -0.33
CA ASP A 1004 22.93 2.76 -0.19
C ASP A 1004 21.40 2.75 -0.43
N PRO A 1005 20.54 3.21 0.51
CA PRO A 1005 20.85 3.76 1.84
C PRO A 1005 21.65 2.84 2.76
N VAL A 1006 22.30 3.42 3.78
CA VAL A 1006 23.39 2.77 4.54
C VAL A 1006 22.97 1.57 5.40
N ASP A 1007 21.68 1.33 5.53
CA ASP A 1007 20.97 0.32 6.32
C ASP A 1007 19.81 -0.31 5.52
N ASP A 1008 19.97 -0.39 4.20
CA ASP A 1008 19.01 -1.03 3.28
C ASP A 1008 19.61 -2.30 2.65
N PHE A 1009 20.05 -3.27 3.46
CA PHE A 1009 20.78 -4.49 3.03
C PHE A 1009 19.89 -5.54 2.33
N ARG A 1010 18.96 -5.07 1.50
CA ARG A 1010 17.94 -5.90 0.89
C ARG A 1010 18.48 -6.68 -0.30
N ILE A 1011 17.89 -7.84 -0.58
CA ILE A 1011 18.14 -8.62 -1.80
C ILE A 1011 17.92 -7.76 -3.08
N SER A 1012 16.96 -6.83 -3.04
CA SER A 1012 16.72 -5.87 -4.14
C SER A 1012 17.74 -4.71 -4.24
N ASN A 1013 18.65 -4.57 -3.27
CA ASN A 1013 19.65 -3.50 -3.17
C ASN A 1013 21.03 -4.04 -2.77
N PRO A 1014 21.67 -4.88 -3.62
CA PRO A 1014 22.96 -5.47 -3.29
C PRO A 1014 24.07 -4.40 -3.21
N PRO A 1015 25.16 -4.69 -2.47
CA PRO A 1015 26.34 -3.82 -2.41
C PRO A 1015 27.00 -3.63 -3.78
N SER A 1016 27.49 -2.43 -4.09
CA SER A 1016 28.29 -2.17 -5.30
C SER A 1016 29.64 -2.91 -5.33
N ASN A 1017 30.12 -3.37 -4.17
CA ASN A 1017 31.26 -4.27 -4.06
C ASN A 1017 31.10 -5.17 -2.82
N ALA A 1018 30.50 -6.35 -3.00
CA ALA A 1018 30.27 -7.32 -1.91
C ALA A 1018 31.57 -7.74 -1.22
N ALA A 1019 32.63 -8.04 -1.99
CA ALA A 1019 33.90 -8.50 -1.45
C ALA A 1019 34.57 -7.43 -0.56
N LEU A 1020 34.50 -6.16 -0.96
CA LEU A 1020 34.99 -5.04 -0.17
C LEU A 1020 34.21 -4.87 1.14
N LEU A 1021 32.88 -4.93 1.09
CA LEU A 1021 32.02 -4.84 2.27
C LEU A 1021 32.28 -5.99 3.26
N ASP A 1022 32.49 -7.20 2.76
CA ASP A 1022 32.80 -8.38 3.56
C ASP A 1022 34.19 -8.26 4.21
N ALA A 1023 35.20 -7.79 3.46
CA ALA A 1023 36.53 -7.53 3.99
C ALA A 1023 36.53 -6.43 5.07
N LEU A 1024 35.77 -5.35 4.89
CA LEU A 1024 35.60 -4.29 5.90
C LEU A 1024 34.87 -4.80 7.15
N GLY A 1025 33.84 -5.63 7.01
CA GLY A 1025 33.17 -6.29 8.13
C GLY A 1025 34.13 -7.22 8.90
N GLN A 1026 34.94 -7.99 8.19
CA GLN A 1026 35.97 -8.85 8.80
C GLN A 1026 37.09 -8.03 9.47
N GLU A 1027 37.40 -6.82 8.98
CA GLU A 1027 38.33 -5.90 9.63
C GLU A 1027 37.75 -5.39 10.97
N VAL A 1028 36.48 -4.98 11.02
CA VAL A 1028 35.80 -4.59 12.27
C VAL A 1028 35.89 -5.70 13.32
N ILE A 1029 35.65 -6.95 12.92
CA ILE A 1029 35.76 -8.13 13.80
C ILE A 1029 37.22 -8.32 14.26
N ARG A 1030 38.20 -8.25 13.33
CA ARG A 1030 39.63 -8.43 13.63
C ARG A 1030 40.16 -7.39 14.62
N GLN A 1031 39.71 -6.14 14.46
CA GLN A 1031 40.05 -5.00 15.34
C GLN A 1031 39.21 -4.94 16.62
N LYS A 1032 38.47 -6.02 16.95
CA LYS A 1032 37.60 -6.12 18.14
C LYS A 1032 36.66 -4.93 18.27
N PHE A 1033 35.99 -4.59 17.17
CA PHE A 1033 35.01 -3.51 17.07
C PHE A 1033 35.53 -2.10 17.42
N ASN A 1034 36.86 -1.89 17.41
CA ASN A 1034 37.48 -0.56 17.55
C ASN A 1034 37.34 0.24 16.24
N LEU A 1035 36.38 1.17 16.20
CA LEU A 1035 36.06 1.92 14.99
C LEU A 1035 37.20 2.83 14.50
N LYS A 1036 38.09 3.32 15.38
CA LYS A 1036 39.24 4.15 14.96
C LYS A 1036 40.23 3.38 14.08
N GLU A 1037 40.39 2.07 14.27
CA GLU A 1037 41.25 1.25 13.40
C GLU A 1037 40.65 1.09 12.00
N LEU A 1038 39.31 0.94 11.89
CA LEU A 1038 38.64 0.95 10.60
C LEU A 1038 38.83 2.29 9.88
N MET A 1039 38.63 3.40 10.58
CA MET A 1039 38.81 4.76 10.02
C MET A 1039 40.26 5.00 9.57
N ARG A 1040 41.25 4.55 10.36
CA ARG A 1040 42.67 4.59 10.01
C ARG A 1040 42.96 3.80 8.72
N THR A 1041 42.41 2.58 8.61
CA THR A 1041 42.55 1.74 7.41
C THR A 1041 41.90 2.36 6.17
N ILE A 1042 40.72 2.97 6.32
CA ILE A 1042 40.05 3.72 5.25
C ILE A 1042 40.90 4.92 4.81
N MET A 1043 41.35 5.78 5.73
CA MET A 1043 42.14 6.96 5.38
C MET A 1043 43.51 6.63 4.78
N ARG A 1044 44.09 5.47 5.13
CA ARG A 1044 45.34 4.96 4.53
C ARG A 1044 45.18 4.41 3.12
N SER A 1045 43.97 4.02 2.69
CA SER A 1045 43.73 3.55 1.32
C SER A 1045 44.16 4.60 0.28
N HIS A 1046 44.62 4.15 -0.88
CA HIS A 1046 44.80 5.04 -2.03
C HIS A 1046 43.44 5.57 -2.53
N LEU A 1047 42.39 4.75 -2.45
CA LEU A 1047 41.02 5.07 -2.84
C LEU A 1047 40.44 6.30 -2.12
N TYR A 1048 40.68 6.47 -0.82
CA TYR A 1048 40.28 7.66 -0.08
C TYR A 1048 41.10 8.92 -0.47
N GLN A 1049 42.30 8.70 -0.98
CA GLN A 1049 43.28 9.72 -1.37
C GLN A 1049 43.18 10.12 -2.85
N LEU A 1050 42.11 9.77 -3.56
CA LEU A 1050 41.87 10.23 -4.94
C LEU A 1050 41.34 11.68 -4.97
N SER A 1051 41.61 12.42 -6.05
CA SER A 1051 40.98 13.73 -6.30
C SER A 1051 39.48 13.59 -6.63
N SER A 1052 38.74 14.69 -6.53
CA SER A 1052 37.33 14.76 -6.95
C SER A 1052 37.15 15.07 -8.44
N VAL A 1053 38.21 15.53 -9.11
CA VAL A 1053 38.25 15.80 -10.54
C VAL A 1053 38.12 14.48 -11.32
N PRO A 1054 37.10 14.30 -12.18
CA PRO A 1054 36.93 13.08 -12.96
C PRO A 1054 37.91 13.01 -14.16
N ASN A 1055 38.33 11.80 -14.49
CA ASN A 1055 38.95 11.47 -15.77
C ASN A 1055 37.86 11.06 -16.81
N GLU A 1056 38.26 10.64 -18.00
CA GLU A 1056 37.32 10.23 -19.06
C GLU A 1056 36.57 8.91 -18.75
N TYR A 1057 37.17 8.01 -17.98
CA TYR A 1057 36.64 6.68 -17.62
C TYR A 1057 35.67 6.71 -16.43
N ASN A 1058 35.82 7.67 -15.49
CA ASN A 1058 35.05 7.72 -14.23
C ASN A 1058 34.06 8.89 -14.12
N LYS A 1059 33.91 9.71 -15.18
CA LYS A 1059 33.00 10.86 -15.20
C LYS A 1059 31.54 10.49 -14.87
N ALA A 1060 31.11 9.28 -15.22
CA ALA A 1060 29.77 8.75 -14.94
C ALA A 1060 29.66 8.00 -13.59
N ASP A 1061 30.77 7.73 -12.88
CA ASP A 1061 30.72 6.99 -11.63
C ASP A 1061 30.13 7.83 -10.47
N THR A 1062 29.23 7.17 -9.75
CA THR A 1062 28.46 7.68 -8.60
C THR A 1062 28.20 6.60 -7.52
N ARG A 1063 28.88 5.44 -7.60
CA ARG A 1063 28.69 4.32 -6.65
C ARG A 1063 29.93 3.43 -6.41
N ASN A 1064 30.98 3.52 -7.22
CA ASN A 1064 32.15 2.63 -7.15
C ASN A 1064 33.39 3.30 -6.51
N TYR A 1065 33.34 4.59 -6.22
CA TYR A 1065 34.41 5.37 -5.57
C TYR A 1065 35.69 5.51 -6.39
N SER A 1066 35.60 5.42 -7.73
CA SER A 1066 36.74 5.64 -8.64
C SER A 1066 37.26 7.09 -8.67
N ARG A 1067 36.67 7.97 -7.88
CA ARG A 1067 37.12 9.33 -7.54
C ARG A 1067 36.45 9.76 -6.24
N ALA A 1068 36.95 10.81 -5.60
CA ALA A 1068 36.26 11.37 -4.45
C ALA A 1068 34.96 12.09 -4.86
N TYR A 1069 33.90 11.91 -4.07
CA TYR A 1069 32.65 12.64 -4.27
C TYR A 1069 32.62 13.89 -3.37
N ARG A 1070 32.29 15.04 -3.99
CA ARG A 1070 32.20 16.34 -3.31
C ARG A 1070 31.05 16.33 -2.31
N ARG A 1071 31.36 16.50 -1.03
CA ARG A 1071 30.36 16.45 0.07
C ARG A 1071 30.32 17.79 0.78
N ARG A 1072 29.11 18.25 1.09
CA ARG A 1072 28.92 19.49 1.84
C ARG A 1072 29.23 19.27 3.33
N MET A 1073 29.82 20.26 3.98
CA MET A 1073 30.01 20.27 5.42
C MET A 1073 28.67 20.21 6.19
N GLN A 1074 28.63 19.49 7.32
CA GLN A 1074 27.44 19.44 8.18
C GLN A 1074 27.14 20.83 8.78
N ALA A 1075 25.87 21.09 9.12
CA ALA A 1075 25.39 22.36 9.64
C ALA A 1075 26.22 22.91 10.83
N GLU A 1076 26.55 22.01 11.76
CA GLU A 1076 27.38 22.26 12.94
C GLU A 1076 28.83 22.59 12.54
N THR A 1077 29.44 21.74 11.70
CA THR A 1077 30.80 21.96 11.15
C THR A 1077 30.93 23.29 10.42
N LEU A 1078 29.92 23.68 9.62
CA LEU A 1078 29.91 24.96 8.92
C LEU A 1078 29.78 26.13 9.90
N ALA A 1079 28.90 26.03 10.91
CA ALA A 1079 28.73 27.07 11.92
C ALA A 1079 29.99 27.27 12.78
N ASP A 1080 30.67 26.17 13.14
CA ASP A 1080 31.97 26.21 13.85
C ASP A 1080 33.09 26.75 12.94
N ALA A 1081 33.18 26.30 11.68
CA ALA A 1081 34.17 26.80 10.72
C ALA A 1081 34.04 28.31 10.47
N LEU A 1082 32.80 28.83 10.37
CA LEU A 1082 32.55 30.27 10.26
C LEU A 1082 33.03 31.04 11.50
N ALA A 1083 32.88 30.48 12.70
CA ALA A 1083 33.39 31.10 13.93
C ALA A 1083 34.94 31.05 14.02
N ASP A 1084 35.55 29.92 13.69
CA ASP A 1084 37.00 29.70 13.69
C ASP A 1084 37.74 30.60 12.68
N ILE A 1085 37.19 30.74 11.47
CA ILE A 1085 37.79 31.56 10.41
C ILE A 1085 37.63 33.04 10.75
N THR A 1086 36.44 33.49 11.14
CA THR A 1086 36.21 34.91 11.50
C THR A 1086 36.89 35.30 12.82
N GLY A 1087 37.24 34.36 13.70
CA GLY A 1087 37.78 34.63 15.02
C GLY A 1087 36.74 35.24 15.97
N VAL A 1088 35.45 35.05 15.67
CA VAL A 1088 34.31 35.57 16.44
C VAL A 1088 33.42 34.39 16.82
N PRO A 1089 33.37 34.00 18.11
CA PRO A 1089 32.55 32.87 18.56
C PRO A 1089 31.06 33.09 18.31
N THR A 1090 30.28 32.02 18.42
CA THR A 1090 28.81 32.07 18.43
C THR A 1090 28.36 31.65 19.82
N GLU A 1091 27.57 32.49 20.49
CA GLU A 1091 27.00 32.16 21.80
C GLU A 1091 25.70 31.36 21.61
N TYR A 1092 25.56 30.26 22.34
CA TYR A 1092 24.43 29.33 22.23
C TYR A 1092 23.61 29.31 23.51
N ALA A 1093 22.30 29.57 23.40
CA ALA A 1093 21.41 29.69 24.56
C ALA A 1093 21.39 28.40 25.40
N GLY A 1094 21.73 28.52 26.69
CA GLY A 1094 21.79 27.39 27.62
C GLY A 1094 23.10 26.59 27.61
N MET A 1095 24.09 27.00 26.81
CA MET A 1095 25.44 26.43 26.80
C MET A 1095 26.43 27.31 27.59
N PRO A 1096 27.57 26.77 28.06
CA PRO A 1096 28.68 27.58 28.55
C PRO A 1096 29.25 28.53 27.48
N PRO A 1097 29.75 29.73 27.83
CA PRO A 1097 30.37 30.65 26.88
C PRO A 1097 31.52 30.01 26.10
N GLY A 1098 31.62 30.29 24.80
CA GLY A 1098 32.61 29.68 23.90
C GLY A 1098 32.35 28.21 23.54
N SER A 1099 31.17 27.64 23.84
CA SER A 1099 30.79 26.30 23.35
C SER A 1099 30.65 26.26 21.83
N ARG A 1100 30.95 25.11 21.23
CA ARG A 1100 30.81 24.86 19.79
C ARG A 1100 29.41 24.44 19.36
N ALA A 1101 29.08 24.64 18.08
CA ALA A 1101 27.88 24.13 17.43
C ALA A 1101 27.79 22.59 17.57
N MET A 1102 28.91 21.89 17.36
CA MET A 1102 29.02 20.43 17.54
C MET A 1102 28.72 19.94 18.98
N GLN A 1103 28.82 20.85 19.96
CA GLN A 1103 28.55 20.57 21.37
C GLN A 1103 27.09 20.84 21.77
N THR A 1104 26.26 21.36 20.86
CA THR A 1104 24.82 21.46 21.08
C THR A 1104 24.17 20.08 21.13
N TRP A 1105 23.29 19.88 22.12
CA TRP A 1105 22.68 18.59 22.47
C TRP A 1105 21.17 18.54 22.18
N SER A 1106 20.59 19.62 21.64
CA SER A 1106 19.17 19.71 21.28
C SER A 1106 18.96 20.69 20.12
N PHE A 1107 18.06 20.34 19.21
CA PHE A 1107 17.54 21.23 18.17
C PHE A 1107 16.92 22.53 18.73
N LYS A 1108 16.43 22.49 19.99
CA LYS A 1108 15.85 23.67 20.68
C LYS A 1108 16.85 24.78 21.00
N ILE A 1109 18.15 24.53 20.85
CA ILE A 1109 19.18 25.58 20.87
C ILE A 1109 19.10 26.29 19.51
N ASP A 1110 18.54 27.50 19.52
CA ASP A 1110 18.33 28.34 18.34
C ASP A 1110 19.64 28.62 17.58
N SER A 1111 19.62 28.44 16.26
CA SER A 1111 20.70 28.85 15.38
C SER A 1111 20.23 28.92 13.93
N PRO A 1112 19.88 30.12 13.42
CA PRO A 1112 19.45 30.30 12.03
C PRO A 1112 20.44 29.75 10.99
N THR A 1113 21.75 29.74 11.30
CA THR A 1113 22.77 29.13 10.44
C THR A 1113 22.70 27.60 10.41
N MET A 1114 22.51 26.94 11.56
CA MET A 1114 22.40 25.48 11.54
C MET A 1114 21.10 25.02 10.88
N ASP A 1115 20.01 25.75 11.09
CA ASP A 1115 18.70 25.37 10.58
C ASP A 1115 18.55 25.68 9.07
N ALA A 1116 19.17 26.76 8.57
CA ALA A 1116 19.30 26.99 7.13
C ALA A 1116 20.11 25.89 6.41
N PHE A 1117 21.05 25.24 7.11
CA PHE A 1117 21.90 24.16 6.60
C PHE A 1117 21.40 22.75 6.98
N SER A 1118 20.10 22.60 7.21
CA SER A 1118 19.42 21.29 7.35
C SER A 1118 19.88 20.46 8.56
N ARG A 1119 20.13 21.10 9.71
CA ARG A 1119 20.29 20.40 11.01
C ARG A 1119 19.05 19.53 11.30
N PRO A 1120 19.20 18.25 11.70
CA PRO A 1120 18.08 17.37 12.05
C PRO A 1120 17.22 17.93 13.18
N ASN A 1121 15.90 17.99 12.95
CA ASN A 1121 14.96 18.31 14.01
C ASN A 1121 14.64 17.05 14.82
N SER A 1122 15.34 16.85 15.92
CA SER A 1122 15.10 15.74 16.84
C SER A 1122 13.76 15.82 17.59
N SER A 1123 12.98 16.91 17.42
CA SER A 1123 11.68 17.12 18.08
C SER A 1123 10.48 16.94 17.13
N THR A 1124 10.69 16.43 15.92
CA THR A 1124 9.64 15.96 15.00
C THR A 1124 9.63 14.43 14.90
N ASP A 1125 8.44 13.84 14.83
CA ASP A 1125 8.25 12.45 14.42
C ASP A 1125 8.07 12.42 12.88
N CYS A 1126 8.87 11.72 12.08
CA CYS A 1126 10.11 11.00 12.36
C CYS A 1126 11.34 11.94 12.44
N PRO A 1127 12.45 11.53 13.07
CA PRO A 1127 13.72 12.26 12.98
C PRO A 1127 14.19 12.30 11.53
N CYS A 1128 14.43 13.49 10.99
CA CYS A 1128 14.84 13.66 9.60
C CYS A 1128 16.32 13.30 9.40
N GLU A 1129 16.63 12.51 8.37
CA GLU A 1129 17.99 12.40 7.84
C GLU A 1129 18.53 13.77 7.38
N ARG A 1130 19.85 13.92 7.38
CA ARG A 1130 20.52 15.16 6.97
C ARG A 1130 20.45 15.37 5.47
N ASP A 1131 19.55 16.22 4.99
CA ASP A 1131 19.50 16.57 3.57
C ASP A 1131 20.73 17.40 3.17
N SER A 1132 21.64 16.76 2.44
CA SER A 1132 22.87 17.36 1.92
C SER A 1132 22.65 18.19 0.65
N LYS A 1133 21.46 18.15 0.03
CA LYS A 1133 21.18 18.81 -1.26
C LYS A 1133 21.32 20.33 -1.21
N PRO A 1134 21.73 20.97 -2.32
CA PRO A 1134 21.80 22.42 -2.41
C PRO A 1134 20.41 23.06 -2.45
N SER A 1135 20.15 24.02 -1.58
CA SER A 1135 18.96 24.88 -1.59
C SER A 1135 19.33 26.34 -1.80
N ILE A 1136 18.40 27.12 -2.34
CA ILE A 1136 18.56 28.58 -2.54
C ILE A 1136 18.69 29.30 -1.18
N VAL A 1137 18.03 28.79 -0.14
CA VAL A 1137 18.08 29.36 1.22
C VAL A 1137 19.51 29.35 1.78
N GLN A 1138 20.25 28.26 1.57
CA GLN A 1138 21.64 28.12 2.03
C GLN A 1138 22.57 29.13 1.36
N ALA A 1139 22.42 29.34 0.05
CA ALA A 1139 23.20 30.32 -0.70
C ALA A 1139 22.86 31.76 -0.28
N LEU A 1140 21.57 32.09 -0.18
CA LEU A 1140 21.13 33.41 0.29
C LEU A 1140 21.56 33.71 1.73
N HIS A 1141 21.67 32.68 2.59
CA HIS A 1141 22.18 32.83 3.96
C HIS A 1141 23.67 33.18 3.98
N LEU A 1142 24.51 32.52 3.19
CA LEU A 1142 25.94 32.91 3.13
C LEU A 1142 26.15 34.30 2.51
N MET A 1143 25.34 34.66 1.51
CA MET A 1143 25.47 35.96 0.84
C MET A 1143 24.96 37.13 1.69
N ASN A 1144 23.83 36.97 2.39
CA ASN A 1144 23.08 38.07 2.99
C ASN A 1144 22.78 37.91 4.50
N SER A 1145 23.33 36.90 5.19
CA SER A 1145 23.09 36.76 6.64
C SER A 1145 23.75 37.89 7.41
N ARG A 1146 22.91 38.68 8.07
CA ARG A 1146 23.33 39.68 9.07
C ARG A 1146 24.26 39.08 10.13
N LEU A 1147 24.06 37.83 10.54
CA LEU A 1147 24.92 37.16 11.54
C LEU A 1147 26.33 36.84 11.01
N LEU A 1148 26.50 36.73 9.68
CA LEU A 1148 27.83 36.61 9.07
C LEU A 1148 28.47 38.00 8.94
N GLN A 1149 27.72 39.00 8.47
CA GLN A 1149 28.23 40.37 8.39
C GLN A 1149 28.65 40.90 9.77
N GLU A 1150 27.87 40.67 10.84
CA GLU A 1150 28.25 41.07 12.21
C GLU A 1150 29.53 40.39 12.74
N LYS A 1151 29.93 39.23 12.19
CA LYS A 1151 31.23 38.59 12.48
C LYS A 1151 32.38 39.21 11.67
N LEU A 1152 32.13 39.63 10.43
CA LEU A 1152 33.09 40.32 9.56
C LEU A 1152 33.34 41.77 10.03
N ASP A 1153 32.25 42.49 10.35
CA ASP A 1153 32.21 43.83 10.93
C ASP A 1153 32.89 43.92 12.32
N SER A 1154 33.17 42.78 12.97
CA SER A 1154 33.62 42.79 14.36
C SER A 1154 34.92 43.58 14.58
N THR A 1155 34.90 44.43 15.61
CA THR A 1155 36.06 45.21 16.08
C THR A 1155 36.80 44.52 17.23
N ALA A 1156 36.36 43.33 17.64
CA ALA A 1156 36.98 42.56 18.71
C ALA A 1156 38.43 42.19 18.36
N SER A 1157 39.31 42.16 19.36
CA SER A 1157 40.73 41.81 19.19
C SER A 1157 40.97 40.35 18.78
N THR A 1158 39.96 39.48 18.87
CA THR A 1158 40.00 38.11 18.36
C THR A 1158 39.66 38.01 16.88
N ALA A 1159 38.89 38.96 16.33
CA ALA A 1159 38.34 38.89 14.98
C ALA A 1159 39.45 38.94 13.92
N ARG A 1160 39.50 37.94 13.03
CA ARG A 1160 40.58 37.76 12.05
C ARG A 1160 40.73 38.96 11.12
N VAL A 1161 39.62 39.53 10.63
CA VAL A 1161 39.62 40.74 9.79
C VAL A 1161 40.32 41.89 10.53
N GLN A 1162 39.94 42.15 11.78
CA GLN A 1162 40.55 43.21 12.60
C GLN A 1162 42.03 42.94 12.91
N ARG A 1163 42.40 41.69 13.25
CA ARG A 1163 43.80 41.32 13.52
C ARG A 1163 44.68 41.47 12.28
N LEU A 1164 44.23 40.97 11.12
CA LEU A 1164 45.01 41.03 9.87
C LEU A 1164 45.11 42.47 9.35
N ALA A 1165 44.01 43.23 9.35
CA ALA A 1165 44.00 44.62 8.91
C ALA A 1165 44.93 45.53 9.76
N THR A 1166 45.03 45.28 11.07
CA THR A 1166 45.92 46.03 11.99
C THR A 1166 47.34 45.45 12.09
N SER A 1167 47.60 44.29 11.49
CA SER A 1167 48.94 43.68 11.45
C SER A 1167 49.91 44.45 10.54
N GLN A 1168 51.20 44.14 10.63
CA GLN A 1168 52.24 44.64 9.72
C GLN A 1168 52.43 43.74 8.46
N LEU A 1169 51.58 42.74 8.24
CA LEU A 1169 51.68 41.81 7.12
C LEU A 1169 51.42 42.50 5.78
N THR A 1170 52.13 42.09 4.73
CA THR A 1170 51.83 42.50 3.34
C THR A 1170 50.45 42.00 2.90
N PRO A 1171 49.82 42.61 1.88
CA PRO A 1171 48.57 42.10 1.31
C PRO A 1171 48.66 40.63 0.88
N ALA A 1172 49.80 40.19 0.33
CA ALA A 1172 50.01 38.80 -0.07
C ALA A 1172 50.04 37.84 1.13
N GLU A 1173 50.66 38.21 2.24
CA GLU A 1173 50.66 37.40 3.47
C GLU A 1173 49.27 37.34 4.12
N ILE A 1174 48.48 38.42 4.05
CA ILE A 1174 47.08 38.44 4.49
C ILE A 1174 46.24 37.49 3.63
N VAL A 1175 46.34 37.58 2.30
CA VAL A 1175 45.65 36.66 1.38
C VAL A 1175 46.06 35.21 1.65
N ASN A 1176 47.35 34.93 1.88
CA ASN A 1176 47.82 33.59 2.22
C ASN A 1176 47.21 33.07 3.54
N ASP A 1177 47.10 33.88 4.60
CA ASP A 1177 46.43 33.47 5.86
C ASP A 1177 44.94 33.19 5.65
N LEU A 1178 44.25 34.02 4.86
CA LEU A 1178 42.83 33.83 4.54
C LEU A 1178 42.59 32.55 3.72
N TYR A 1179 43.41 32.26 2.70
CA TYR A 1179 43.31 31.03 1.92
C TYR A 1179 43.64 29.78 2.75
N LEU A 1180 44.67 29.83 3.60
CA LEU A 1180 45.02 28.73 4.51
C LEU A 1180 43.90 28.48 5.54
N ALA A 1181 43.23 29.53 6.04
CA ALA A 1181 42.10 29.39 6.95
C ALA A 1181 40.82 28.87 6.25
N CYS A 1182 40.51 29.37 5.04
CA CYS A 1182 39.26 29.04 4.35
C CYS A 1182 39.32 27.69 3.60
N TYR A 1183 40.43 27.41 2.91
CA TYR A 1183 40.60 26.27 2.01
C TYR A 1183 41.72 25.30 2.41
N SER A 1184 42.56 25.64 3.40
CA SER A 1184 43.71 24.81 3.81
C SER A 1184 44.79 24.65 2.73
N ARG A 1185 44.84 25.58 1.77
CA ARG A 1185 45.87 25.71 0.72
C ARG A 1185 46.37 27.15 0.60
N PHE A 1186 47.45 27.33 -0.15
CA PHE A 1186 47.83 28.65 -0.68
C PHE A 1186 46.94 29.03 -1.89
N PRO A 1187 46.79 30.33 -2.20
CA PRO A 1187 46.19 30.76 -3.46
C PRO A 1187 47.07 30.34 -4.64
N THR A 1188 46.45 30.05 -5.79
CA THR A 1188 47.15 30.02 -7.08
C THR A 1188 47.64 31.42 -7.46
N GLU A 1189 48.54 31.52 -8.44
CA GLU A 1189 49.06 32.84 -8.83
C GLU A 1189 47.95 33.83 -9.24
N ASP A 1190 46.93 33.37 -9.97
CA ASP A 1190 45.88 34.25 -10.50
C ASP A 1190 44.86 34.63 -9.42
N GLU A 1191 44.53 33.70 -8.53
CA GLU A 1191 43.80 34.01 -7.28
C GLU A 1191 44.54 35.04 -6.43
N SER A 1192 45.86 34.91 -6.31
CA SER A 1192 46.70 35.83 -5.55
C SER A 1192 46.76 37.21 -6.20
N LYS A 1193 46.91 37.30 -7.54
CA LYS A 1193 46.84 38.56 -8.31
C LYS A 1193 45.50 39.26 -8.10
N VAL A 1194 44.38 38.54 -8.16
CA VAL A 1194 43.03 39.10 -7.97
C VAL A 1194 42.80 39.54 -6.51
N ALA A 1195 43.10 38.69 -5.53
CA ALA A 1195 42.83 38.97 -4.12
C ALA A 1195 43.76 40.05 -3.55
N THR A 1196 45.02 40.13 -3.98
CA THR A 1196 45.90 41.26 -3.61
C THR A 1196 45.52 42.55 -4.34
N GLY A 1197 44.98 42.46 -5.56
CA GLY A 1197 44.44 43.60 -6.30
C GLY A 1197 43.38 44.41 -5.54
N ALA A 1198 42.53 43.74 -4.75
CA ALA A 1198 41.52 44.38 -3.89
C ALA A 1198 42.13 45.39 -2.88
N PHE A 1199 43.35 45.15 -2.39
CA PHE A 1199 44.06 46.06 -1.49
C PHE A 1199 44.68 47.29 -2.21
N THR A 1200 44.62 47.32 -3.54
CA THR A 1200 45.21 48.37 -4.40
C THR A 1200 44.19 49.14 -5.23
N ALA A 1201 42.90 48.81 -5.12
CA ALA A 1201 41.82 49.50 -5.82
C ALA A 1201 41.64 50.96 -5.31
N GLU A 1202 41.13 51.84 -6.16
CA GLU A 1202 40.97 53.26 -5.83
C GLU A 1202 39.96 53.43 -4.67
N GLY A 1203 40.40 54.09 -3.59
CA GLY A 1203 39.62 54.26 -2.36
C GLY A 1203 39.59 53.04 -1.41
N ALA A 1204 40.26 51.94 -1.74
CA ALA A 1204 40.27 50.73 -0.92
C ALA A 1204 40.86 50.98 0.49
N GLN A 1205 40.07 50.67 1.52
CA GLN A 1205 40.57 50.62 2.89
C GLN A 1205 41.09 49.22 3.18
N ARG A 1206 42.30 49.10 3.74
CA ARG A 1206 42.96 47.82 4.08
C ARG A 1206 42.07 46.86 4.88
N ARG A 1207 41.20 47.38 5.75
CA ARG A 1207 40.21 46.56 6.47
C ARG A 1207 39.12 46.04 5.54
N GLY A 1208 38.46 46.91 4.77
CA GLY A 1208 37.45 46.51 3.78
C GLY A 1208 37.98 45.48 2.79
N ALA A 1209 39.15 45.69 2.20
CA ALA A 1209 39.78 44.72 1.31
C ALA A 1209 40.08 43.35 1.97
N THR A 1210 40.35 43.32 3.29
CA THR A 1210 40.48 42.05 4.06
C THR A 1210 39.11 41.37 4.24
N GLU A 1211 38.07 42.17 4.42
CA GLU A 1211 36.68 41.76 4.61
C GLU A 1211 36.07 41.21 3.31
N ASP A 1212 36.19 41.96 2.21
CA ASP A 1212 35.73 41.61 0.85
C ASP A 1212 36.34 40.28 0.37
N VAL A 1213 37.65 40.11 0.56
CA VAL A 1213 38.35 38.87 0.21
C VAL A 1213 37.84 37.72 1.07
N LEU A 1214 37.71 37.89 2.40
CA LEU A 1214 37.21 36.82 3.26
C LEU A 1214 35.75 36.45 2.94
N TRP A 1215 34.87 37.43 2.74
CA TRP A 1215 33.47 37.22 2.34
C TRP A 1215 33.39 36.44 1.02
N SER A 1216 34.25 36.78 0.05
CA SER A 1216 34.32 36.11 -1.25
C SER A 1216 34.77 34.64 -1.14
N LEU A 1217 35.71 34.33 -0.25
CA LEU A 1217 36.11 32.95 0.03
C LEU A 1217 34.99 32.15 0.70
N LEU A 1218 34.33 32.73 1.71
CA LEU A 1218 33.24 32.07 2.45
C LEU A 1218 31.97 31.85 1.60
N ASN A 1219 31.80 32.59 0.51
CA ASN A 1219 30.69 32.42 -0.44
C ASN A 1219 31.03 31.49 -1.62
N SER A 1220 32.22 30.90 -1.67
CA SER A 1220 32.62 30.00 -2.76
C SER A 1220 32.09 28.58 -2.59
N ALA A 1221 32.03 27.84 -3.71
CA ALA A 1221 31.75 26.40 -3.66
C ALA A 1221 32.86 25.63 -2.94
N GLU A 1222 34.13 26.04 -3.08
CA GLU A 1222 35.27 25.36 -2.45
C GLU A 1222 35.25 25.50 -0.91
N PHE A 1223 34.66 26.57 -0.37
CA PHE A 1223 34.44 26.65 1.07
C PHE A 1223 33.38 25.64 1.54
N VAL A 1224 32.22 25.60 0.86
CA VAL A 1224 31.03 24.84 1.29
C VAL A 1224 31.19 23.31 1.13
N PHE A 1225 32.01 22.87 0.18
CA PHE A 1225 32.34 21.46 -0.06
C PHE A 1225 33.70 21.05 0.55
N ASN A 1226 33.89 19.75 0.77
CA ASN A 1226 35.10 19.22 1.44
C ASN A 1226 36.27 18.89 0.49
N HIS A 1227 36.01 18.48 -0.76
CA HIS A 1227 36.76 18.76 -2.02
C HIS A 1227 36.19 17.99 -3.21
#